data_AF-A0AAJ7U3W3-F1
#
_entry.id   AF-A0AAJ7U3W3-F1
#
_cell.length_a   1.000
_cell.length_b   1.000
_cell.length_c   1.000
_cell.angle_alpha   90.00
_cell.angle_beta   90.00
_cell.angle_gamma   90.00
#
_symmetry.space_group_name_H-M   'P 1'
#
loop_
_entity.id
_entity.type
_entity.pdbx_description
1 polymer ?
#
loop_
_entity_poly.entity_id
_entity_poly.type
_entity_poly.pdbx_seq_one_letter_code
_entity_poly.pdbx_strand_id
1 'polypeptide(L)'
;MKLSSSPVWVVVRFAVFTRVATLLLQLPLNLLIPDHDPDAFAPPSSAHESPFSRAVEWSLGGLARWDAAYFLFVAEHGYAYEQSVAFFPLFPALVRTLAFVGIGDHDKSNGGSGGSGHPDVRGRLILSAVCLNAVAFAAAAAALYGLGAAALRDEALALRAALLFCATPASVFMSAAYSESLFACLSFAAALALELRRRGTGVALFALSAAARANGIVSAGFPVHRALALCADSCRRRGRARASDVLSVALAAVSAAAVAAPFVAFQAYGRDVFCRSGDGGGGGGVVAFPERLLAYARSRGYAVRGAARSAESPAEYCHAGWPTLYGHVQRTHWDVGFLRYYTARQLPNFALAAPMAVLAGAAVWSYARRNWRLCLRLGLVQDGAGREEGMGLRSGYYSATTFVYVAHLAAMLLFGLTCMHVQVLTRFLASSCPAVYWFAAHLTLGRHLEPGGASRRPNPSRDDAVVDGTSSTAAAADTTAPSPTTSSSTSSSTSSTTSSSTSSSTSSSTSSTTSSSTSSTARPPSSPSSFPPRLPPHLARPATSVARRHLGRDPPANERRQRVGSREAADSPHAAAPDGRTEPGDVYRPGPAVGSPDGRRSWAARLGDGAARAALGALPRNGLTGDLARWGDLSAAARLVYGYFLSYALLGVALHCNQFPWT
;
A
#
# COMPACT_ATOMS: atom_id res chain seq x y z
N MET A 1 -12.10 -21.27 -28.40
CA MET A 1 -12.45 -20.19 -27.44
C MET A 1 -12.46 -20.78 -26.03
N LYS A 2 -11.44 -20.53 -25.20
CA LYS A 2 -11.39 -20.98 -23.79
C LYS A 2 -12.04 -19.90 -22.92
N LEU A 3 -12.92 -20.28 -21.99
CA LEU A 3 -13.60 -19.37 -21.05
C LEU A 3 -12.58 -18.41 -20.42
N SER A 4 -12.62 -17.15 -20.82
CA SER A 4 -11.81 -16.08 -20.24
C SER A 4 -12.24 -15.90 -18.78
N SER A 5 -11.39 -16.29 -17.83
CA SER A 5 -11.59 -15.95 -16.42
C SER A 5 -11.75 -14.44 -16.28
N SER A 6 -12.70 -13.96 -15.46
CA SER A 6 -12.88 -12.53 -15.20
C SER A 6 -11.54 -11.88 -14.82
N PRO A 7 -11.22 -10.66 -15.31
CA PRO A 7 -9.95 -9.99 -15.01
C PRO A 7 -9.65 -9.89 -13.50
N VAL A 8 -10.67 -9.75 -12.67
CA VAL A 8 -10.54 -9.76 -11.19
C VAL A 8 -9.95 -11.08 -10.69
N TRP A 9 -10.39 -12.21 -11.22
CA TRP A 9 -9.86 -13.53 -10.84
C TRP A 9 -8.42 -13.71 -11.30
N VAL A 10 -8.02 -13.14 -12.44
CA VAL A 10 -6.62 -13.12 -12.87
C VAL A 10 -5.76 -12.36 -11.85
N VAL A 11 -6.23 -11.19 -11.40
CA VAL A 11 -5.56 -10.38 -10.39
C VAL A 11 -5.44 -11.12 -9.06
N VAL A 12 -6.55 -11.67 -8.54
CA VAL A 12 -6.57 -12.38 -7.24
C VAL A 12 -5.66 -13.61 -7.27
N ARG A 13 -5.72 -14.43 -8.33
CA ARG A 13 -4.84 -15.60 -8.47
C ARG A 13 -3.38 -15.20 -8.51
N PHE A 14 -3.04 -14.12 -9.22
CA PHE A 14 -1.68 -13.63 -9.28
C PHE A 14 -1.22 -13.01 -7.95
N ALA A 15 -2.10 -12.30 -7.23
CA ALA A 15 -1.82 -11.79 -5.90
C ALA A 15 -1.47 -12.94 -4.93
N VAL A 16 -2.31 -13.97 -4.86
CA VAL A 16 -2.06 -15.18 -4.05
C VAL A 16 -0.73 -15.83 -4.45
N PHE A 17 -0.48 -16.02 -5.75
CA PHE A 17 0.77 -16.57 -6.24
C PHE A 17 1.99 -15.79 -5.75
N THR A 18 2.00 -14.45 -5.89
CA THR A 18 3.13 -13.61 -5.44
C THR A 18 3.33 -13.63 -3.93
N ARG A 19 2.25 -13.78 -3.14
CA ARG A 19 2.36 -13.94 -1.67
C ARG A 19 3.00 -15.28 -1.32
N VAL A 20 2.50 -16.38 -1.87
CA VAL A 20 3.08 -17.71 -1.67
C VAL A 20 4.54 -17.74 -2.11
N ALA A 21 4.86 -17.15 -3.26
CA ALA A 21 6.24 -17.04 -3.73
C ALA A 21 7.12 -16.27 -2.74
N THR A 22 6.64 -15.16 -2.16
CA THR A 22 7.38 -14.40 -1.14
C THR A 22 7.62 -15.23 0.12
N LEU A 23 6.61 -15.98 0.59
CA LEU A 23 6.72 -16.85 1.76
C LEU A 23 7.69 -18.02 1.55
N LEU A 24 7.72 -18.58 0.33
CA LEU A 24 8.64 -19.66 -0.02
C LEU A 24 10.07 -19.15 -0.23
N LEU A 25 10.22 -17.95 -0.78
CA LEU A 25 11.52 -17.35 -1.10
C LEU A 25 12.30 -16.92 0.14
N GLN A 26 11.63 -16.47 1.21
CA GLN A 26 12.34 -16.07 2.43
C GLN A 26 13.03 -17.24 3.15
N LEU A 27 12.54 -18.48 3.02
CA LEU A 27 13.14 -19.65 3.68
C LEU A 27 14.58 -19.93 3.22
N PRO A 28 14.87 -20.13 1.92
CA PRO A 28 16.24 -20.30 1.47
C PRO A 28 17.09 -19.05 1.70
N LEU A 29 16.53 -17.84 1.65
CA LEU A 29 17.28 -16.62 1.94
C LEU A 29 17.70 -16.55 3.42
N ASN A 30 16.83 -16.93 4.36
CA ASN A 30 17.16 -17.06 5.77
C ASN A 30 18.24 -18.12 6.06
N LEU A 31 18.33 -19.15 5.22
CA LEU A 31 19.35 -20.20 5.34
C LEU A 31 20.69 -19.81 4.70
N LEU A 32 20.66 -19.01 3.62
CA LEU A 32 21.84 -18.67 2.83
C LEU A 32 22.52 -17.36 3.28
N ILE A 33 21.75 -16.42 3.83
CA ILE A 33 22.23 -15.11 4.24
C ILE A 33 22.27 -15.07 5.77
N PRO A 34 23.44 -14.82 6.40
CA PRO A 34 23.50 -14.69 7.85
C PRO A 34 22.76 -13.43 8.31
N ASP A 35 22.16 -13.50 9.49
CA ASP A 35 21.49 -12.35 10.09
C ASP A 35 22.49 -11.26 10.47
N HIS A 36 22.21 -10.04 10.05
CA HIS A 36 22.87 -8.86 10.60
C HIS A 36 22.37 -8.62 12.03
N ASP A 37 23.19 -7.96 12.88
CA ASP A 37 22.83 -7.61 14.26
C ASP A 37 22.61 -6.10 14.37
N PRO A 38 21.40 -5.60 14.05
CA PRO A 38 21.06 -4.18 14.18
C PRO A 38 20.66 -3.85 15.62
N ASP A 39 20.85 -2.58 16.00
CA ASP A 39 20.26 -2.03 17.22
C ASP A 39 18.75 -1.76 17.06
N ALA A 40 17.99 -2.81 16.76
CA ALA A 40 16.55 -2.77 16.51
C ALA A 40 15.74 -3.17 17.75
N PHE A 41 14.42 -2.96 17.68
CA PHE A 41 13.51 -3.37 18.74
C PHE A 41 13.36 -4.89 18.80
N ALA A 42 13.94 -5.50 19.84
CA ALA A 42 13.89 -6.92 20.11
C ALA A 42 13.47 -7.15 21.58
N PRO A 43 12.15 -7.17 21.88
CA PRO A 43 11.67 -7.42 23.23
C PRO A 43 11.99 -8.86 23.66
N PRO A 44 12.28 -9.12 24.94
CA PRO A 44 12.64 -10.46 25.40
C PRO A 44 11.46 -11.44 25.26
N SER A 45 11.72 -12.60 24.66
CA SER A 45 10.74 -13.69 24.51
C SER A 45 10.37 -14.35 25.84
N SER A 46 9.25 -15.08 25.85
CA SER A 46 8.88 -15.91 27.00
C SER A 46 9.88 -17.07 27.16
N ALA A 47 10.14 -17.50 28.40
CA ALA A 47 11.14 -18.54 28.68
C ALA A 47 10.77 -19.95 28.17
N HIS A 48 9.52 -20.17 27.77
CA HIS A 48 9.02 -21.46 27.32
C HIS A 48 8.29 -21.32 25.99
N GLU A 49 9.02 -21.57 24.90
CA GLU A 49 8.43 -21.64 23.56
C GLU A 49 8.01 -23.07 23.24
N SER A 50 6.78 -23.24 22.75
CA SER A 50 6.31 -24.55 22.29
C SER A 50 7.09 -25.00 21.03
N PRO A 51 7.09 -26.30 20.72
CA PRO A 51 7.58 -26.79 19.43
C PRO A 51 6.89 -26.12 18.23
N PHE A 52 5.60 -25.79 18.36
CA PHE A 52 4.86 -25.08 17.31
C PHE A 52 5.40 -23.66 17.10
N SER A 53 5.54 -22.88 18.17
CA SER A 53 6.11 -21.52 18.09
C SER A 53 7.52 -21.56 17.49
N ARG A 54 8.36 -22.51 17.90
CA ARG A 54 9.70 -22.68 17.32
C ARG A 54 9.68 -23.02 15.83
N ALA A 55 8.77 -23.89 15.39
CA ALA A 55 8.63 -24.22 13.97
C ALA A 55 8.14 -23.02 13.15
N VAL A 56 7.22 -22.22 13.70
CA VAL A 56 6.74 -20.98 13.05
C VAL A 56 7.84 -19.93 13.02
N GLU A 57 8.57 -19.70 14.10
CA GLU A 57 9.69 -18.74 14.12
C GLU A 57 10.82 -19.18 13.18
N TRP A 58 11.15 -20.47 13.12
CA TRP A 58 12.13 -20.99 12.17
C TRP A 58 11.71 -20.76 10.70
N SER A 59 10.41 -20.96 10.40
CA SER A 59 9.92 -20.86 9.03
C SER A 59 9.52 -19.44 8.61
N LEU A 60 8.96 -18.64 9.50
CA LEU A 60 8.34 -17.33 9.24
C LEU A 60 8.94 -16.18 10.07
N GLY A 61 9.94 -16.43 10.92
CA GLY A 61 10.53 -15.42 11.81
C GLY A 61 11.13 -14.22 11.07
N GLY A 62 11.57 -14.40 9.82
CA GLY A 62 11.98 -13.31 8.92
C GLY A 62 10.93 -12.20 8.79
N LEU A 63 9.64 -12.59 8.79
CA LEU A 63 8.49 -11.72 8.64
C LEU A 63 8.07 -11.01 9.94
N ALA A 64 8.68 -11.36 11.06
CA ALA A 64 8.45 -10.78 12.38
C ALA A 64 9.50 -9.73 12.80
N ARG A 65 10.46 -9.42 11.92
CA ARG A 65 11.59 -8.52 12.16
C ARG A 65 11.28 -7.07 11.87
N TRP A 66 12.14 -6.17 12.35
CA TRP A 66 12.00 -4.71 12.19
C TRP A 66 10.71 -4.20 12.82
N ASP A 67 10.03 -3.27 12.17
CA ASP A 67 8.77 -2.69 12.64
C ASP A 67 7.65 -3.73 12.88
N ALA A 68 7.74 -4.92 12.26
CA ALA A 68 6.81 -6.02 12.53
C ALA A 68 6.85 -6.48 14.00
N ALA A 69 8.02 -6.38 14.65
CA ALA A 69 8.19 -6.73 16.05
C ALA A 69 7.29 -5.86 16.95
N TYR A 70 7.12 -4.58 16.63
CA TYR A 70 6.21 -3.70 17.38
C TYR A 70 4.75 -4.10 17.21
N PHE A 71 4.29 -4.41 16.01
CA PHE A 71 2.91 -4.85 15.78
C PHE A 71 2.59 -6.14 16.54
N LEU A 72 3.49 -7.13 16.48
CA LEU A 72 3.34 -8.38 17.22
C LEU A 72 3.41 -8.15 18.73
N PHE A 73 4.33 -7.30 19.20
CA PHE A 73 4.44 -6.94 20.61
C PHE A 73 3.16 -6.26 21.13
N VAL A 74 2.58 -5.32 20.38
CA VAL A 74 1.30 -4.68 20.73
C VAL A 74 0.15 -5.68 20.71
N ALA A 75 0.12 -6.62 19.75
CA ALA A 75 -0.89 -7.67 19.72
C ALA A 75 -0.79 -8.60 20.93
N GLU A 76 0.40 -8.83 21.46
CA GLU A 76 0.67 -9.71 22.61
C GLU A 76 0.44 -9.01 23.96
N HIS A 77 1.09 -7.86 24.16
CA HIS A 77 1.22 -7.15 25.44
C HIS A 77 0.42 -5.84 25.51
N GLY A 78 -0.24 -5.45 24.42
CA GLY A 78 -0.84 -4.12 24.29
C GLY A 78 0.21 -3.01 24.19
N TYR A 79 -0.24 -1.76 24.37
CA TYR A 79 0.64 -0.59 24.40
C TYR A 79 1.37 -0.48 25.73
N ALA A 80 2.30 -1.40 25.99
CA ALA A 80 3.12 -1.43 27.19
C ALA A 80 4.17 -0.31 27.20
N TYR A 81 4.74 0.00 26.03
CA TYR A 81 5.75 1.04 25.87
C TYR A 81 5.21 2.22 25.06
N GLU A 82 5.63 3.43 25.43
CA GLU A 82 5.20 4.67 24.80
C GLU A 82 5.47 4.71 23.30
N GLN A 83 6.66 4.35 22.86
CA GLN A 83 7.04 4.41 21.44
C GLN A 83 6.17 3.51 20.55
N SER A 84 5.55 2.47 21.12
CA SER A 84 4.67 1.56 20.39
C SER A 84 3.41 2.25 19.87
N VAL A 85 3.04 3.45 20.36
CA VAL A 85 1.91 4.24 19.82
C VAL A 85 2.17 4.78 18.41
N ALA A 86 3.39 4.68 17.88
CA ALA A 86 3.64 4.91 16.46
C ALA A 86 2.92 3.87 15.56
N PHE A 87 2.61 2.69 16.12
CA PHE A 87 1.99 1.57 15.44
C PHE A 87 0.50 1.51 15.79
N PHE A 88 -0.33 1.85 14.81
CA PHE A 88 -1.76 2.11 15.02
C PHE A 88 -2.59 0.85 15.34
N PRO A 89 -3.72 0.98 16.06
CA PRO A 89 -4.33 -0.14 16.78
C PRO A 89 -5.09 -1.15 15.94
N LEU A 90 -5.59 -0.79 14.74
CA LEU A 90 -6.48 -1.69 14.00
C LEU A 90 -5.77 -2.99 13.58
N PHE A 91 -4.56 -2.90 13.02
CA PHE A 91 -3.81 -4.08 12.58
C PHE A 91 -3.47 -5.05 13.74
N PRO A 92 -2.79 -4.64 14.82
CA PRO A 92 -2.45 -5.55 15.91
C PRO A 92 -3.69 -6.09 16.64
N ALA A 93 -4.78 -5.32 16.71
CA ALA A 93 -6.04 -5.80 17.26
C ALA A 93 -6.62 -6.95 16.42
N LEU A 94 -6.65 -6.82 15.09
CA LEU A 94 -7.12 -7.89 14.19
C LEU A 94 -6.21 -9.12 14.24
N VAL A 95 -4.89 -8.93 14.28
CA VAL A 95 -3.92 -10.03 14.46
C VAL A 95 -4.20 -10.78 15.76
N ARG A 96 -4.37 -10.05 16.87
CA ARG A 96 -4.73 -10.65 18.17
C ARG A 96 -6.05 -11.40 18.08
N THR A 97 -7.11 -10.79 17.56
CA THR A 97 -8.41 -11.45 17.43
C THR A 97 -8.29 -12.75 16.64
N LEU A 98 -7.64 -12.73 15.46
CA LEU A 98 -7.45 -13.93 14.65
C LEU A 98 -6.61 -15.01 15.35
N ALA A 99 -5.62 -14.64 16.15
CA ALA A 99 -4.77 -15.58 16.87
C ALA A 99 -5.51 -16.34 18.00
N PHE A 100 -6.63 -15.80 18.48
CA PHE A 100 -7.43 -16.40 19.56
C PHE A 100 -8.85 -16.82 19.13
N VAL A 101 -9.26 -16.56 17.88
CA VAL A 101 -10.54 -17.05 17.33
C VAL A 101 -10.56 -18.58 17.33
N GLY A 102 -11.64 -19.17 17.86
CA GLY A 102 -11.84 -20.62 17.89
C GLY A 102 -11.15 -21.35 19.05
N ILE A 103 -10.31 -20.66 19.83
CA ILE A 103 -9.81 -21.15 21.12
C ILE A 103 -10.91 -20.84 22.14
N GLY A 104 -11.79 -21.81 22.38
CA GLY A 104 -12.93 -21.65 23.29
C GLY A 104 -12.52 -21.19 24.70
N ASP A 105 -13.50 -20.67 25.43
CA ASP A 105 -13.46 -20.13 26.81
C ASP A 105 -12.92 -21.07 27.92
N HIS A 106 -12.20 -22.14 27.59
CA HIS A 106 -11.62 -23.08 28.56
C HIS A 106 -10.52 -22.48 29.44
N ASP A 107 -10.08 -21.25 29.18
CA ASP A 107 -9.03 -20.54 29.93
C ASP A 107 -9.57 -19.37 30.79
N LYS A 108 -10.90 -19.27 30.97
CA LYS A 108 -11.52 -18.25 31.84
C LYS A 108 -11.38 -18.52 33.34
N SER A 109 -10.81 -19.66 33.76
CA SER A 109 -10.65 -20.01 35.18
C SER A 109 -9.46 -19.34 35.88
N ASN A 110 -8.53 -18.70 35.14
CA ASN A 110 -7.54 -17.80 35.72
C ASN A 110 -7.89 -16.35 35.36
N GLY A 111 -8.83 -15.77 36.11
CA GLY A 111 -9.29 -14.38 36.01
C GLY A 111 -8.22 -13.35 36.41
N GLY A 112 -7.15 -13.26 35.63
CA GLY A 112 -6.11 -12.25 35.74
C GLY A 112 -5.86 -11.60 34.39
N SER A 113 -5.99 -10.28 34.34
CA SER A 113 -5.51 -9.40 33.29
C SER A 113 -4.16 -9.83 32.69
N GLY A 114 -4.13 -10.12 31.38
CA GLY A 114 -2.92 -10.05 30.55
C GLY A 114 -2.12 -11.35 30.36
N GLY A 115 -2.36 -12.02 29.22
CA GLY A 115 -1.30 -12.56 28.34
C GLY A 115 -0.33 -13.67 28.83
N SER A 116 -0.33 -14.08 30.08
CA SER A 116 0.70 -15.00 30.58
C SER A 116 0.25 -16.46 30.58
N GLY A 117 0.79 -17.27 29.66
CA GLY A 117 0.93 -18.72 29.90
C GLY A 117 0.83 -19.67 28.72
N HIS A 118 0.29 -19.27 27.56
CA HIS A 118 0.19 -20.20 26.44
C HIS A 118 1.49 -20.20 25.61
N PRO A 119 2.21 -21.34 25.50
CA PRO A 119 3.53 -21.38 24.85
C PRO A 119 3.45 -21.20 23.31
N ASP A 120 2.24 -21.12 22.75
CA ASP A 120 1.96 -20.94 21.32
C ASP A 120 1.62 -19.50 20.90
N VAL A 121 1.52 -18.53 21.82
CA VAL A 121 0.99 -17.18 21.51
C VAL A 121 1.79 -16.53 20.37
N ARG A 122 3.12 -16.54 20.47
CA ARG A 122 4.01 -15.92 19.48
C ARG A 122 3.82 -16.52 18.08
N GLY A 123 3.87 -17.85 17.97
CA GLY A 123 3.65 -18.54 16.69
C GLY A 123 2.27 -18.27 16.10
N ARG A 124 1.21 -18.23 16.92
CA ARG A 124 -0.14 -17.89 16.46
C ARG A 124 -0.23 -16.46 15.93
N LEU A 125 0.36 -15.49 16.62
CA LEU A 125 0.35 -14.09 16.18
C LEU A 125 1.06 -13.92 14.84
N ILE A 126 2.21 -14.56 14.63
CA ILE A 126 2.93 -14.53 13.35
C ILE A 126 2.06 -15.12 12.24
N LEU A 127 1.49 -16.31 12.46
CA LEU A 127 0.63 -16.96 11.48
C LEU A 127 -0.61 -16.12 11.15
N SER A 128 -1.26 -15.55 12.17
CA SER A 128 -2.41 -14.67 12.01
C SER A 128 -2.07 -13.41 11.23
N ALA A 129 -0.91 -12.80 11.47
CA ALA A 129 -0.45 -11.62 10.73
C ALA A 129 -0.18 -11.94 9.25
N VAL A 130 0.50 -13.05 8.96
CA VAL A 130 0.79 -13.50 7.59
C VAL A 130 -0.51 -13.82 6.84
N CYS A 131 -1.43 -14.56 7.46
CA CYS A 131 -2.73 -14.88 6.88
C CYS A 131 -3.57 -13.62 6.63
N LEU A 132 -3.65 -12.72 7.61
CA LEU A 132 -4.36 -11.45 7.48
C LEU A 132 -3.80 -10.63 6.30
N ASN A 133 -2.48 -10.54 6.18
CA ASN A 133 -1.85 -9.79 5.10
C ASN A 133 -1.99 -10.46 3.74
N ALA A 134 -1.97 -11.79 3.65
CA ALA A 134 -2.25 -12.48 2.39
C ALA A 134 -3.68 -12.17 1.88
N VAL A 135 -4.68 -12.23 2.77
CA VAL A 135 -6.08 -11.93 2.43
C VAL A 135 -6.25 -10.45 2.10
N ALA A 136 -5.74 -9.56 2.97
CA ALA A 136 -5.84 -8.11 2.77
C ALA A 136 -5.13 -7.68 1.48
N PHE A 137 -3.97 -8.26 1.14
CA PHE A 137 -3.25 -7.94 -0.08
C PHE A 137 -4.02 -8.37 -1.33
N ALA A 138 -4.60 -9.58 -1.35
CA ALA A 138 -5.43 -10.04 -2.47
C ALA A 138 -6.67 -9.15 -2.65
N ALA A 139 -7.31 -8.77 -1.55
CA ALA A 139 -8.43 -7.82 -1.56
C ALA A 139 -8.01 -6.42 -2.03
N ALA A 140 -6.83 -5.93 -1.62
CA ALA A 140 -6.26 -4.67 -2.08
C ALA A 140 -5.99 -4.68 -3.59
N ALA A 141 -5.45 -5.78 -4.13
CA ALA A 141 -5.21 -5.93 -5.56
C ALA A 141 -6.52 -5.90 -6.36
N ALA A 142 -7.56 -6.61 -5.88
CA ALA A 142 -8.89 -6.57 -6.49
C ALA A 142 -9.53 -5.18 -6.40
N ALA A 143 -9.40 -4.50 -5.25
CA ALA A 143 -9.89 -3.13 -5.07
C ALA A 143 -9.15 -2.13 -5.97
N LEU A 144 -7.84 -2.27 -6.14
CA LEU A 144 -7.04 -1.43 -7.05
C LEU A 144 -7.46 -1.63 -8.50
N TYR A 145 -7.72 -2.86 -8.92
CA TYR A 145 -8.27 -3.15 -10.25
C TYR A 145 -9.63 -2.48 -10.44
N GLY A 146 -10.57 -2.69 -9.51
CA GLY A 146 -11.91 -2.10 -9.59
C GLY A 146 -11.87 -0.57 -9.57
N LEU A 147 -11.00 0.02 -8.74
CA LEU A 147 -10.77 1.46 -8.69
C LEU A 147 -10.20 1.97 -10.01
N GLY A 148 -9.21 1.28 -10.57
CA GLY A 148 -8.63 1.59 -11.87
C GLY A 148 -9.67 1.55 -12.99
N ALA A 149 -10.50 0.51 -13.03
CA ALA A 149 -11.56 0.39 -14.03
C ALA A 149 -12.56 1.56 -13.94
N ALA A 150 -12.93 1.99 -12.74
CA ALA A 150 -13.84 3.12 -12.51
C ALA A 150 -13.20 4.49 -12.82
N ALA A 151 -11.97 4.72 -12.36
CA ALA A 151 -11.29 6.01 -12.44
C ALA A 151 -10.58 6.25 -13.78
N LEU A 152 -9.89 5.23 -14.32
CA LEU A 152 -9.17 5.31 -15.59
C LEU A 152 -10.11 5.11 -16.78
N ARG A 153 -11.21 4.36 -16.63
CA ARG A 153 -12.06 3.93 -17.77
C ARG A 153 -11.27 3.21 -18.85
N ASP A 154 -10.28 2.43 -18.44
CA ASP A 154 -9.40 1.64 -19.29
C ASP A 154 -9.04 0.35 -18.54
N GLU A 155 -9.75 -0.72 -18.84
CA GLU A 155 -9.62 -2.00 -18.13
C GLU A 155 -8.25 -2.64 -18.34
N ALA A 156 -7.63 -2.47 -19.50
CA ALA A 156 -6.30 -3.01 -19.78
C ALA A 156 -5.25 -2.31 -18.91
N LEU A 157 -5.34 -0.99 -18.79
CA LEU A 157 -4.49 -0.19 -17.90
C LEU A 157 -4.71 -0.54 -16.42
N ALA A 158 -5.98 -0.69 -16.00
CA ALA A 158 -6.33 -1.08 -14.65
C ALA A 158 -5.81 -2.49 -14.29
N LEU A 159 -5.98 -3.46 -15.19
CA LEU A 159 -5.47 -4.82 -15.03
C LEU A 159 -3.96 -4.82 -14.91
N ARG A 160 -3.25 -4.11 -15.80
CA ARG A 160 -1.80 -4.00 -15.76
C ARG A 160 -1.31 -3.39 -14.45
N ALA A 161 -1.97 -2.34 -13.97
CA ALA A 161 -1.62 -1.70 -12.71
C ALA A 161 -1.80 -2.64 -11.52
N ALA A 162 -2.89 -3.42 -11.48
CA ALA A 162 -3.12 -4.40 -10.43
C ALA A 162 -2.10 -5.55 -10.47
N LEU A 163 -1.69 -6.02 -11.65
CA LEU A 163 -0.62 -7.02 -11.78
C LEU A 163 0.74 -6.47 -11.31
N LEU A 164 1.05 -5.20 -11.63
CA LEU A 164 2.25 -4.53 -11.11
C LEU A 164 2.20 -4.35 -9.59
N PHE A 165 1.02 -4.06 -9.01
CA PHE A 165 0.84 -4.04 -7.56
C PHE A 165 1.13 -5.40 -6.92
N CYS A 166 0.70 -6.51 -7.54
CA CYS A 166 1.05 -7.86 -7.07
C CYS A 166 2.57 -8.09 -6.99
N ALA A 167 3.34 -7.46 -7.88
CA ALA A 167 4.80 -7.50 -7.93
C ALA A 167 5.46 -6.21 -7.38
N THR A 168 4.82 -5.54 -6.42
CA THR A 168 5.27 -4.24 -5.92
C THR A 168 6.69 -4.27 -5.31
N PRO A 169 7.50 -3.20 -5.49
CA PRO A 169 8.81 -3.05 -4.83
C PRO A 169 8.76 -3.21 -3.30
N ALA A 170 7.60 -2.92 -2.69
CA ALA A 170 7.38 -3.05 -1.26
C ALA A 170 6.87 -4.44 -0.83
N SER A 171 7.09 -5.50 -1.64
CA SER A 171 6.43 -6.80 -1.49
C SER A 171 6.59 -7.42 -0.09
N VAL A 172 7.76 -7.28 0.52
CA VAL A 172 8.02 -7.81 1.86
C VAL A 172 7.15 -7.15 2.93
N PHE A 173 6.95 -5.82 2.89
CA PHE A 173 6.05 -5.11 3.83
C PHE A 173 4.58 -5.45 3.63
N MET A 174 4.23 -5.92 2.43
CA MET A 174 2.89 -6.40 2.13
C MET A 174 2.66 -7.85 2.60
N SER A 175 3.69 -8.53 3.13
CA SER A 175 3.66 -9.94 3.53
C SER A 175 4.05 -10.16 5.00
N ALA A 176 5.07 -9.43 5.47
CA ALA A 176 5.51 -9.39 6.86
C ALA A 176 4.41 -8.82 7.79
N ALA A 177 4.57 -8.91 9.11
CA ALA A 177 3.55 -8.48 10.08
C ALA A 177 3.44 -6.94 10.19
N TYR A 178 3.03 -6.33 9.10
CA TYR A 178 2.96 -4.91 8.82
C TYR A 178 1.53 -4.51 8.42
N SER A 179 1.14 -3.28 8.76
CA SER A 179 -0.19 -2.72 8.45
C SER A 179 -0.47 -2.43 6.97
N GLU A 180 0.55 -2.50 6.11
CA GLU A 180 0.57 -1.95 4.75
C GLU A 180 -0.49 -2.60 3.84
N SER A 181 -0.64 -3.91 3.89
CA SER A 181 -1.65 -4.64 3.09
C SER A 181 -3.08 -4.33 3.57
N LEU A 182 -3.30 -4.28 4.88
CA LEU A 182 -4.59 -3.88 5.45
C LEU A 182 -4.94 -2.43 5.08
N PHE A 183 -3.97 -1.52 5.19
CA PHE A 183 -4.14 -0.13 4.82
C PHE A 183 -4.48 0.02 3.34
N ALA A 184 -3.70 -0.60 2.44
CA ALA A 184 -3.95 -0.57 0.99
C ALA A 184 -5.34 -1.13 0.66
N CYS A 185 -5.75 -2.23 1.30
CA CYS A 185 -7.08 -2.81 1.14
C CYS A 185 -8.18 -1.81 1.49
N LEU A 186 -8.12 -1.22 2.68
CA LEU A 186 -9.12 -0.28 3.18
C LEU A 186 -9.15 1.00 2.34
N SER A 187 -7.99 1.59 2.04
CA SER A 187 -7.90 2.85 1.29
C SER A 187 -8.32 2.70 -0.17
N PHE A 188 -7.93 1.62 -0.87
CA PHE A 188 -8.34 1.40 -2.26
C PHE A 188 -9.82 1.02 -2.34
N ALA A 189 -10.34 0.21 -1.41
CA ALA A 189 -11.76 -0.11 -1.35
C ALA A 189 -12.61 1.13 -1.00
N ALA A 190 -12.12 2.01 -0.13
CA ALA A 190 -12.77 3.27 0.20
C ALA A 190 -12.88 4.19 -1.03
N ALA A 191 -11.78 4.37 -1.75
CA ALA A 191 -11.75 5.13 -3.00
C ALA A 191 -12.71 4.53 -4.04
N LEU A 192 -12.72 3.20 -4.19
CA LEU A 192 -13.63 2.51 -5.11
C LEU A 192 -15.09 2.75 -4.70
N ALA A 193 -15.42 2.65 -3.42
CA ALA A 193 -16.75 2.92 -2.91
C ALA A 193 -17.19 4.37 -3.21
N LEU A 194 -16.29 5.36 -3.12
CA LEU A 194 -16.58 6.74 -3.51
C LEU A 194 -16.88 6.88 -5.01
N GLU A 195 -16.13 6.18 -5.87
CA GLU A 195 -16.41 6.19 -7.32
C GLU A 195 -17.73 5.53 -7.65
N LEU A 196 -18.07 4.43 -6.98
CA LEU A 196 -19.35 3.74 -7.05
C LEU A 196 -20.50 4.48 -6.33
N ARG A 197 -20.30 5.74 -5.92
CA ARG A 197 -21.30 6.61 -5.25
C ARG A 197 -21.77 6.11 -3.87
N ARG A 198 -21.08 5.14 -3.27
CA ARG A 198 -21.35 4.60 -1.93
C ARG A 198 -20.60 5.38 -0.86
N ARG A 199 -21.02 6.65 -0.65
CA ARG A 199 -20.34 7.61 0.26
C ARG A 199 -20.13 7.08 1.67
N GLY A 200 -21.17 6.55 2.32
CA GLY A 200 -21.08 6.05 3.69
C GLY A 200 -20.06 4.91 3.85
N THR A 201 -20.09 3.93 2.94
CA THR A 201 -19.10 2.85 2.90
C THR A 201 -17.69 3.40 2.68
N GLY A 202 -17.50 4.35 1.76
CA GLY A 202 -16.20 4.97 1.49
C GLY A 202 -15.63 5.70 2.72
N VAL A 203 -16.45 6.51 3.40
CA VAL A 203 -16.04 7.22 4.62
C VAL A 203 -15.69 6.27 5.75
N ALA A 204 -16.50 5.23 5.98
CA ALA A 204 -16.23 4.22 7.01
C ALA A 204 -14.91 3.48 6.75
N LEU A 205 -14.65 3.07 5.50
CA LEU A 205 -13.40 2.40 5.13
C LEU A 205 -12.19 3.33 5.24
N PHE A 206 -12.32 4.62 4.88
CA PHE A 206 -11.25 5.59 5.12
C PHE A 206 -10.96 5.82 6.60
N ALA A 207 -12.00 5.88 7.45
CA ALA A 207 -11.81 5.95 8.90
C ALA A 207 -11.06 4.71 9.42
N LEU A 208 -11.43 3.51 8.96
CA LEU A 208 -10.69 2.29 9.29
C LEU A 208 -9.24 2.33 8.78
N SER A 209 -8.98 2.91 7.61
CA SER A 209 -7.61 3.09 7.12
C SER A 209 -6.79 4.03 8.02
N ALA A 210 -7.41 5.09 8.56
CA ALA A 210 -6.80 5.99 9.54
C ALA A 210 -6.60 5.33 10.92
N ALA A 211 -7.38 4.29 11.24
CA ALA A 211 -7.17 3.45 12.41
C ALA A 211 -6.07 2.39 12.21
N ALA A 212 -5.72 2.07 10.95
CA ALA A 212 -4.61 1.18 10.61
C ALA A 212 -3.27 1.93 10.54
N ARG A 213 -3.27 3.19 10.08
CA ARG A 213 -2.07 4.02 9.95
C ARG A 213 -2.39 5.51 10.05
N ALA A 214 -1.48 6.27 10.65
CA ALA A 214 -1.60 7.73 10.79
C ALA A 214 -1.86 8.46 9.47
N ASN A 215 -1.19 8.06 8.39
CA ASN A 215 -1.34 8.72 7.09
C ASN A 215 -2.72 8.51 6.42
N GLY A 216 -3.58 7.63 6.97
CA GLY A 216 -4.96 7.48 6.52
C GLY A 216 -5.79 8.76 6.69
N ILE A 217 -5.42 9.65 7.63
CA ILE A 217 -6.09 10.95 7.83
C ILE A 217 -6.11 11.80 6.55
N VAL A 218 -5.06 11.72 5.72
CA VAL A 218 -4.95 12.48 4.46
C VAL A 218 -6.06 12.09 3.48
N SER A 219 -6.63 10.89 3.63
CA SER A 219 -7.75 10.42 2.81
C SER A 219 -9.05 11.20 3.02
N ALA A 220 -9.14 12.01 4.09
CA ALA A 220 -10.24 12.96 4.27
C ALA A 220 -10.37 13.95 3.09
N GLY A 221 -9.28 14.17 2.35
CA GLY A 221 -9.27 15.00 1.14
C GLY A 221 -10.17 14.46 0.01
N PHE A 222 -10.38 13.15 -0.12
CA PHE A 222 -11.20 12.57 -1.20
C PHE A 222 -12.68 12.98 -1.14
N PRO A 223 -13.42 12.79 -0.02
CA PRO A 223 -14.81 13.24 0.08
C PRO A 223 -14.93 14.76 -0.02
N VAL A 224 -13.97 15.51 0.53
CA VAL A 224 -13.92 16.98 0.44
C VAL A 224 -13.76 17.44 -0.99
N HIS A 225 -12.77 16.92 -1.72
CA HIS A 225 -12.52 17.26 -3.12
C HIS A 225 -13.76 16.97 -3.99
N ARG A 226 -14.40 15.82 -3.80
CA ARG A 226 -15.61 15.46 -4.57
C ARG A 226 -16.78 16.40 -4.29
N ALA A 227 -16.99 16.82 -3.05
CA ALA A 227 -18.04 17.77 -2.73
C ALA A 227 -17.76 19.16 -3.32
N LEU A 228 -16.51 19.64 -3.24
CA LEU A 228 -16.09 20.90 -3.82
C LEU A 228 -16.20 20.88 -5.35
N ALA A 229 -15.82 19.79 -6.02
CA ALA A 229 -15.93 19.65 -7.47
C ALA A 229 -17.40 19.70 -7.95
N LEU A 230 -18.32 19.06 -7.21
CA LEU A 230 -19.76 19.14 -7.52
C LEU A 230 -20.31 20.56 -7.34
N CYS A 231 -19.91 21.24 -6.27
CA CYS A 231 -20.29 22.63 -6.03
C CYS A 231 -19.76 23.56 -7.12
N ALA A 232 -18.47 23.44 -7.47
CA ALA A 232 -17.83 24.24 -8.50
C ALA A 232 -18.47 24.05 -9.89
N ASP A 233 -18.80 22.81 -10.27
CA ASP A 233 -19.49 22.52 -11.53
C ASP A 233 -20.91 23.13 -11.57
N SER A 234 -21.67 23.05 -10.46
CA SER A 234 -22.98 23.70 -10.35
C SER A 234 -22.88 25.23 -10.46
N CYS A 235 -21.94 25.86 -9.74
CA CYS A 235 -21.70 27.30 -9.81
C CYS A 235 -21.33 27.73 -11.24
N ARG A 236 -20.46 26.97 -11.92
CA ARG A 236 -20.09 27.28 -13.30
C ARG A 236 -21.26 27.19 -14.27
N ARG A 237 -22.10 26.15 -14.17
CA ARG A 237 -23.20 25.93 -15.12
C ARG A 237 -24.41 26.84 -14.88
N ARG A 238 -24.61 27.29 -13.63
CA ARG A 238 -25.85 27.99 -13.21
C ARG A 238 -25.63 29.38 -12.63
N GLY A 239 -24.38 29.82 -12.48
CA GLY A 239 -24.02 31.07 -11.80
C GLY A 239 -24.16 31.05 -10.27
N ARG A 240 -24.70 29.96 -9.68
CA ARG A 240 -24.91 29.83 -8.23
C ARG A 240 -24.88 28.38 -7.75
N ALA A 241 -24.55 28.18 -6.47
CA ALA A 241 -24.63 26.88 -5.81
C ALA A 241 -26.08 26.44 -5.58
N ARG A 242 -26.35 25.14 -5.65
CA ARG A 242 -27.64 24.56 -5.23
C ARG A 242 -27.61 24.29 -3.72
N ALA A 243 -28.79 24.26 -3.09
CA ALA A 243 -28.91 23.79 -1.70
C ALA A 243 -28.30 22.38 -1.50
N SER A 244 -28.44 21.49 -2.50
CA SER A 244 -27.80 20.16 -2.49
C SER A 244 -26.27 20.20 -2.50
N ASP A 245 -25.68 21.25 -3.06
CA ASP A 245 -24.23 21.42 -3.13
C ASP A 245 -23.71 21.90 -1.77
N VAL A 246 -24.40 22.86 -1.15
CA VAL A 246 -24.12 23.33 0.22
C VAL A 246 -24.21 22.16 1.21
N LEU A 247 -25.29 21.37 1.13
CA LEU A 247 -25.44 20.16 1.95
C LEU A 247 -24.31 19.15 1.69
N SER A 248 -23.90 18.97 0.43
CA SER A 248 -22.79 18.06 0.10
C SER A 248 -21.46 18.53 0.70
N VAL A 249 -21.20 19.83 0.73
CA VAL A 249 -20.01 20.42 1.39
C VAL A 249 -20.07 20.25 2.91
N ALA A 250 -21.22 20.53 3.53
CA ALA A 250 -21.41 20.30 4.96
C ALA A 250 -21.20 18.83 5.36
N LEU A 251 -21.79 17.89 4.60
CA LEU A 251 -21.59 16.46 4.79
C LEU A 251 -20.13 16.03 4.55
N ALA A 252 -19.39 16.73 3.68
CA ALA A 252 -17.97 16.45 3.46
C ALA A 252 -17.11 16.87 4.66
N ALA A 253 -17.46 17.95 5.35
CA ALA A 253 -16.80 18.33 6.61
C ALA A 253 -17.03 17.27 7.70
N VAL A 254 -18.26 16.77 7.84
CA VAL A 254 -18.58 15.65 8.74
C VAL A 254 -17.82 14.38 8.34
N SER A 255 -17.74 14.10 7.03
CA SER A 255 -16.98 12.97 6.51
C SER A 255 -15.49 13.08 6.83
N ALA A 256 -14.89 14.27 6.70
CA ALA A 256 -13.50 14.52 7.04
C ALA A 256 -13.25 14.31 8.54
N ALA A 257 -14.14 14.83 9.40
CA ALA A 257 -14.07 14.60 10.85
C ALA A 257 -14.19 13.11 11.19
N ALA A 258 -15.11 12.38 10.54
CA ALA A 258 -15.28 10.95 10.73
C ALA A 258 -14.04 10.15 10.32
N VAL A 259 -13.35 10.54 9.23
CA VAL A 259 -12.08 9.92 8.81
C VAL A 259 -10.96 10.21 9.81
N ALA A 260 -10.91 11.41 10.39
CA ALA A 260 -9.91 11.78 11.39
C ALA A 260 -10.18 11.22 12.79
N ALA A 261 -11.43 10.84 13.10
CA ALA A 261 -11.84 10.45 14.44
C ALA A 261 -11.02 9.29 15.03
N PRO A 262 -10.68 8.20 14.30
CA PRO A 262 -9.87 7.13 14.87
C PRO A 262 -8.45 7.55 15.25
N PHE A 263 -7.84 8.45 14.46
CA PHE A 263 -6.55 9.05 14.80
C PHE A 263 -6.66 9.83 16.11
N VAL A 264 -7.62 10.77 16.20
CA VAL A 264 -7.84 11.60 17.39
C VAL A 264 -8.15 10.75 18.63
N ALA A 265 -9.01 9.76 18.49
CA ALA A 265 -9.35 8.84 19.58
C ALA A 265 -8.13 8.05 20.07
N PHE A 266 -7.26 7.62 19.16
CA PHE A 266 -6.04 6.91 19.53
C PHE A 266 -5.01 7.83 20.21
N GLN A 267 -4.90 9.09 19.78
CA GLN A 267 -4.09 10.10 20.47
C GLN A 267 -4.60 10.36 21.89
N ALA A 268 -5.92 10.44 22.07
CA ALA A 268 -6.54 10.61 23.39
C ALA A 268 -6.30 9.39 24.28
N TYR A 269 -6.46 8.18 23.75
CA TYR A 269 -6.14 6.93 24.45
C TYR A 269 -4.69 6.90 24.94
N GLY A 270 -3.72 7.21 24.07
CA GLY A 270 -2.31 7.20 24.48
C GLY A 270 -2.01 8.26 25.55
N ARG A 271 -2.58 9.46 25.45
CA ARG A 271 -2.44 10.49 26.49
C ARG A 271 -3.01 10.01 27.83
N ASP A 272 -4.17 9.37 27.79
CA ASP A 272 -4.80 8.83 29.00
C ASP A 272 -3.91 7.80 29.70
N VAL A 273 -3.31 6.91 28.91
CA VAL A 273 -2.52 5.78 29.38
C VAL A 273 -1.13 6.18 29.91
N PHE A 274 -0.49 7.19 29.32
CA PHE A 274 0.90 7.57 29.65
C PHE A 274 1.03 8.87 30.47
N CYS A 275 -0.05 9.65 30.62
CA CYS A 275 -0.02 10.91 31.39
C CYS A 275 -0.75 10.85 32.73
N ARG A 276 -1.66 9.89 32.94
CA ARG A 276 -2.27 9.70 34.25
C ARG A 276 -1.24 9.02 35.17
N SER A 277 -0.68 9.79 36.10
CA SER A 277 0.08 9.25 37.23
C SER A 277 -0.79 8.24 37.96
N GLY A 278 -0.17 7.19 38.52
CA GLY A 278 -0.85 6.20 39.35
C GLY A 278 -1.36 6.78 40.68
N ASP A 279 -2.25 7.77 40.63
CA ASP A 279 -3.06 8.16 41.77
C ASP A 279 -3.99 6.98 42.05
N GLY A 280 -3.76 6.31 43.17
CA GLY A 280 -4.50 5.15 43.67
C GLY A 280 -5.96 5.41 44.03
N GLY A 281 -6.67 6.27 43.29
CA GLY A 281 -8.05 6.69 43.57
C GLY A 281 -9.06 6.45 42.43
N GLY A 282 -8.67 5.88 41.29
CA GLY A 282 -9.55 5.82 40.11
C GLY A 282 -9.51 4.52 39.32
N GLY A 283 -9.97 3.40 39.89
CA GLY A 283 -10.56 2.24 39.19
C GLY A 283 -9.78 1.47 38.10
N GLY A 284 -8.64 1.94 37.61
CA GLY A 284 -7.79 1.24 36.65
C GLY A 284 -6.63 0.59 37.38
N GLY A 285 -6.71 -0.73 37.61
CA GLY A 285 -5.68 -1.48 38.33
C GLY A 285 -4.27 -1.29 37.75
N VAL A 286 -3.27 -1.30 38.62
CA VAL A 286 -1.85 -1.36 38.25
C VAL A 286 -1.67 -2.56 37.31
N VAL A 287 -1.41 -2.30 36.04
CA VAL A 287 -1.12 -3.38 35.06
C VAL A 287 0.31 -3.84 35.35
N ALA A 288 0.44 -4.98 36.04
CA ALA A 288 1.73 -5.59 36.33
C ALA A 288 2.30 -6.22 35.05
N PHE A 289 3.44 -5.70 34.57
CA PHE A 289 4.21 -6.32 33.50
C PHE A 289 5.29 -7.25 34.07
N PRO A 290 5.68 -8.35 33.36
CA PRO A 290 6.80 -9.17 33.76
C PRO A 290 8.09 -8.37 33.94
N GLU A 291 8.88 -8.70 34.96
CA GLU A 291 10.14 -7.99 35.29
C GLU A 291 11.12 -7.92 34.11
N ARG A 292 11.12 -8.92 33.23
CA ARG A 292 11.93 -8.94 32.00
C ARG A 292 11.62 -7.74 31.08
N LEU A 293 10.34 -7.42 30.92
CA LEU A 293 9.89 -6.28 30.10
C LEU A 293 10.17 -4.95 30.78
N LEU A 294 10.11 -4.91 32.11
CA LEU A 294 10.47 -3.72 32.89
C LEU A 294 11.98 -3.47 32.84
N ALA A 295 12.80 -4.51 33.00
CA ALA A 295 14.26 -4.45 32.88
C ALA A 295 14.68 -4.00 31.47
N TYR A 296 14.04 -4.54 30.43
CA TYR A 296 14.27 -4.11 29.05
C TYR A 296 13.92 -2.63 28.86
N ALA A 297 12.77 -2.18 29.38
CA ALA A 297 12.39 -0.78 29.33
C ALA A 297 13.39 0.14 30.03
N ARG A 298 13.88 -0.23 31.22
CA ARG A 298 14.94 0.52 31.93
C ARG A 298 16.22 0.61 31.11
N SER A 299 16.66 -0.50 30.51
CA SER A 299 17.88 -0.53 29.70
C SER A 299 17.80 0.35 28.44
N ARG A 300 16.60 0.52 27.90
CA ARG A 300 16.33 1.30 26.69
C ARG A 300 15.83 2.73 26.97
N GLY A 301 15.58 3.08 28.24
CA GLY A 301 14.98 4.36 28.62
C GLY A 301 13.53 4.54 28.15
N TYR A 302 12.76 3.45 28.01
CA TYR A 302 11.37 3.52 27.54
C TYR A 302 10.39 3.88 28.65
N ALA A 303 9.44 4.77 28.34
CA ALA A 303 8.32 5.03 29.22
C ALA A 303 7.32 3.85 29.17
N VAL A 304 6.94 3.37 30.36
CA VAL A 304 6.05 2.21 30.54
C VAL A 304 4.66 2.67 30.96
N ARG A 305 3.63 2.03 30.40
CA ARG A 305 2.23 2.25 30.77
C ARG A 305 2.02 2.06 32.27
N GLY A 306 1.36 3.02 32.92
CA GLY A 306 1.01 2.94 34.34
C GLY A 306 2.19 3.13 35.31
N ALA A 307 3.41 3.33 34.81
CA ALA A 307 4.52 3.76 35.65
C ALA A 307 4.41 5.25 35.97
N ALA A 308 4.63 5.64 37.23
CA ALA A 308 4.73 7.04 37.60
C ALA A 308 5.95 7.65 36.88
N ARG A 309 5.73 8.65 36.03
CA ARG A 309 6.83 9.46 35.50
C ARG A 309 7.45 10.25 36.63
N SER A 310 8.78 10.37 36.66
CA SER A 310 9.46 11.26 37.59
C SER A 310 8.96 12.68 37.40
N ALA A 311 8.64 13.37 38.50
CA ALA A 311 8.11 14.74 38.49
C ALA A 311 9.07 15.76 37.85
N GLU A 312 10.32 15.37 37.61
CA GLU A 312 11.39 16.23 37.09
C GLU A 312 11.38 16.41 35.55
N SER A 313 10.64 15.60 34.77
CA SER A 313 10.48 15.82 33.32
C SER A 313 9.22 15.17 32.71
N PRO A 314 8.01 15.68 32.98
CA PRO A 314 6.81 15.22 32.31
C PRO A 314 6.88 15.48 30.80
N ALA A 315 6.45 14.51 29.99
CA ALA A 315 6.46 14.67 28.54
C ALA A 315 5.51 15.81 28.11
N GLU A 316 6.00 16.69 27.24
CA GLU A 316 5.33 17.95 26.85
C GLU A 316 3.87 17.76 26.38
N TYR A 317 3.58 16.65 25.69
CA TYR A 317 2.26 16.33 25.17
C TYR A 317 1.21 15.99 26.27
N CYS A 318 1.64 15.80 27.53
CA CYS A 318 0.73 15.58 28.66
C CYS A 318 0.05 16.85 29.15
N HIS A 319 0.63 18.02 28.88
CA HIS A 319 0.10 19.32 29.31
C HIS A 319 -0.34 20.18 28.12
N ALA A 320 0.38 20.12 26.99
CA ALA A 320 0.04 20.88 25.80
C ALA A 320 -0.90 20.12 24.85
N GLY A 321 -1.70 20.83 24.04
CA GLY A 321 -2.43 20.25 22.90
C GLY A 321 -1.53 19.92 21.71
N TRP A 322 -0.32 20.49 21.69
CA TRP A 322 0.72 20.31 20.69
C TRP A 322 2.09 20.35 21.38
N PRO A 323 3.05 19.44 21.08
CA PRO A 323 2.97 18.36 20.09
C PRO A 323 1.98 17.25 20.49
N THR A 324 1.37 16.58 19.49
CA THR A 324 0.58 15.36 19.74
C THR A 324 1.52 14.24 20.23
N LEU A 325 1.00 13.26 20.98
CA LEU A 325 1.76 12.07 21.38
C LEU A 325 2.48 11.40 20.20
N TYR A 326 1.81 11.28 19.05
CA TYR A 326 2.41 10.68 17.85
C TYR A 326 3.57 11.52 17.34
N GLY A 327 3.40 12.84 17.25
CA GLY A 327 4.47 13.75 16.85
C GLY A 327 5.64 13.78 17.82
N HIS A 328 5.37 13.66 19.14
CA HIS A 328 6.41 13.51 20.15
C HIS A 328 7.21 12.21 19.93
N VAL A 329 6.52 11.08 19.86
CA VAL A 329 7.14 9.76 19.67
C VAL A 329 7.97 9.68 18.39
N GLN A 330 7.44 10.19 17.27
CA GLN A 330 8.15 10.26 15.99
C GLN A 330 9.44 11.08 16.10
N ARG A 331 9.44 12.18 16.86
CA ARG A 331 10.60 13.05 17.06
C ARG A 331 11.62 12.44 18.02
N THR A 332 11.17 11.88 19.15
CA THR A 332 12.04 11.41 20.24
C THR A 332 12.73 10.09 19.88
N HIS A 333 12.02 9.15 19.26
CA HIS A 333 12.54 7.79 19.02
C HIS A 333 13.05 7.57 17.60
N TRP A 334 12.55 8.34 16.62
CA TRP A 334 12.93 8.18 15.22
C TRP A 334 13.49 9.47 14.60
N ASP A 335 13.70 10.54 15.35
CA ASP A 335 14.22 11.83 14.87
C ASP A 335 13.46 12.46 13.67
N VAL A 336 12.21 12.07 13.48
CA VAL A 336 11.40 12.50 12.34
C VAL A 336 11.04 13.98 12.47
N GLY A 337 11.18 14.72 11.37
CA GLY A 337 10.79 16.12 11.28
C GLY A 337 11.15 16.74 9.93
N PHE A 338 10.74 17.99 9.73
CA PHE A 338 10.98 18.71 8.48
C PHE A 338 12.48 18.85 8.19
N LEU A 339 12.94 18.21 7.11
CA LEU A 339 14.31 18.18 6.60
C LEU A 339 15.39 17.70 7.58
N ARG A 340 15.03 17.15 8.74
CA ARG A 340 15.99 16.68 9.76
C ARG A 340 16.85 15.51 9.28
N TYR A 341 16.32 14.74 8.31
CA TYR A 341 16.99 13.56 7.78
C TYR A 341 18.12 13.84 6.76
N TYR A 342 18.20 15.07 6.23
CA TYR A 342 19.09 15.39 5.12
C TYR A 342 20.53 15.60 5.62
N THR A 343 21.29 14.50 5.69
CA THR A 343 22.73 14.52 5.97
C THR A 343 23.50 13.67 4.95
N ALA A 344 24.77 13.98 4.71
CA ALA A 344 25.59 13.26 3.72
C ALA A 344 25.71 11.75 4.02
N ARG A 345 25.63 11.37 5.31
CA ARG A 345 25.67 9.97 5.75
C ARG A 345 24.47 9.16 5.26
N GLN A 346 23.35 9.80 4.94
CA GLN A 346 22.13 9.13 4.49
C GLN A 346 22.05 8.94 2.97
N LEU A 347 23.09 9.31 2.21
CA LEU A 347 23.10 9.17 0.75
C LEU A 347 22.72 7.76 0.25
N PRO A 348 23.15 6.64 0.88
CA PRO A 348 22.70 5.30 0.49
C PRO A 348 21.17 5.12 0.62
N ASN A 349 20.55 5.71 1.64
CA ASN A 349 19.11 5.65 1.86
C ASN A 349 18.33 6.46 0.81
N PHE A 350 18.88 7.59 0.36
CA PHE A 350 18.34 8.32 -0.79
C PHE A 350 18.44 7.51 -2.09
N ALA A 351 19.56 6.82 -2.32
CA ALA A 351 19.71 5.95 -3.49
C ALA A 351 18.69 4.81 -3.46
N LEU A 352 18.43 4.23 -2.29
CA LEU A 352 17.43 3.18 -2.11
C LEU A 352 16.00 3.67 -2.43
N ALA A 353 15.66 4.90 -2.04
CA ALA A 353 14.34 5.49 -2.28
C ALA A 353 14.18 6.10 -3.69
N ALA A 354 15.29 6.40 -4.38
CA ALA A 354 15.29 7.15 -5.62
C ALA A 354 14.39 6.56 -6.72
N PRO A 355 14.36 5.24 -6.99
CA PRO A 355 13.49 4.70 -8.03
C PRO A 355 12.00 4.97 -7.79
N MET A 356 11.52 4.85 -6.54
CA MET A 356 10.13 5.22 -6.21
C MET A 356 9.90 6.71 -6.33
N ALA A 357 10.82 7.54 -5.80
CA ALA A 357 10.71 8.99 -5.86
C ALA A 357 10.67 9.50 -7.31
N VAL A 358 11.53 8.98 -8.18
CA VAL A 358 11.60 9.31 -9.60
C VAL A 358 10.33 8.84 -10.32
N LEU A 359 9.85 7.62 -10.06
CA LEU A 359 8.62 7.12 -10.69
C LEU A 359 7.40 7.97 -10.27
N ALA A 360 7.26 8.28 -8.98
CA ALA A 360 6.18 9.10 -8.45
C ALA A 360 6.27 10.56 -8.95
N GLY A 361 7.47 11.14 -8.93
CA GLY A 361 7.72 12.49 -9.43
C GLY A 361 7.44 12.60 -10.94
N ALA A 362 7.88 11.61 -11.73
CA ALA A 362 7.58 11.53 -13.15
C ALA A 362 6.08 11.37 -13.42
N ALA A 363 5.37 10.61 -12.60
CA ALA A 363 3.92 10.47 -12.68
C ALA A 363 3.23 11.84 -12.51
N VAL A 364 3.52 12.52 -11.40
CA VAL A 364 2.97 13.85 -11.09
C VAL A 364 3.33 14.87 -12.17
N TRP A 365 4.60 14.93 -12.56
CA TRP A 365 5.12 15.86 -13.56
C TRP A 365 4.50 15.64 -14.95
N SER A 366 4.39 14.37 -15.38
CA SER A 366 3.78 14.04 -16.67
C SER A 366 2.30 14.43 -16.70
N TYR A 367 1.57 14.15 -15.63
CA TYR A 367 0.17 14.55 -15.51
C TYR A 367 0.01 16.07 -15.51
N ALA A 368 0.80 16.78 -14.70
CA ALA A 368 0.73 18.23 -14.54
C ALA A 368 1.06 18.96 -15.85
N ARG A 369 2.08 18.51 -16.60
CA ARG A 369 2.41 19.10 -17.90
C ARG A 369 1.28 18.98 -18.91
N ARG A 370 0.57 17.85 -18.93
CA ARG A 370 -0.54 17.62 -19.87
C ARG A 370 -1.86 18.24 -19.44
N ASN A 371 -2.07 18.41 -18.13
CA ASN A 371 -3.31 18.91 -17.53
C ASN A 371 -3.11 20.20 -16.71
N TRP A 372 -2.17 21.07 -17.10
CA TRP A 372 -1.77 22.24 -16.30
C TRP A 372 -2.95 23.13 -15.87
N ARG A 373 -3.88 23.43 -16.79
CA ARG A 373 -5.10 24.22 -16.48
C ARG A 373 -6.00 23.54 -15.46
N LEU A 374 -6.14 22.22 -15.53
CA LEU A 374 -6.90 21.43 -14.56
C LEU A 374 -6.22 21.46 -13.19
N CYS A 375 -4.89 21.36 -13.15
CA CYS A 375 -4.09 21.46 -11.91
C CYS A 375 -4.24 22.83 -11.23
N LEU A 376 -4.16 23.93 -11.98
CA LEU A 376 -4.38 25.28 -11.44
C LEU A 376 -5.78 25.46 -10.85
N ARG A 377 -6.78 24.72 -11.34
CA ARG A 377 -8.15 24.72 -10.82
C ARG A 377 -8.41 23.63 -9.79
N LEU A 378 -7.36 22.97 -9.30
CA LEU A 378 -7.43 21.87 -8.33
C LEU A 378 -8.39 20.74 -8.76
N GLY A 379 -8.54 20.52 -10.08
CA GLY A 379 -9.46 19.54 -10.63
C GLY A 379 -10.95 19.79 -10.33
N LEU A 380 -11.31 20.99 -9.87
CA LEU A 380 -12.69 21.31 -9.47
C LEU A 380 -13.60 21.62 -10.67
N VAL A 381 -13.02 22.12 -11.75
CA VAL A 381 -13.75 22.54 -12.96
C VAL A 381 -13.13 21.91 -14.19
N GLN A 382 -13.91 21.10 -14.90
CA GLN A 382 -13.54 20.54 -16.20
C GLN A 382 -14.00 21.48 -17.31
N ASP A 383 -13.08 21.89 -18.19
CA ASP A 383 -13.44 22.60 -19.41
C ASP A 383 -14.27 21.67 -20.31
N GLY A 384 -15.36 22.20 -20.86
CA GLY A 384 -16.15 21.48 -21.86
C GLY A 384 -15.26 21.30 -23.08
N ALA A 385 -14.82 20.08 -23.34
CA ALA A 385 -13.89 19.77 -24.42
C ALA A 385 -14.44 20.30 -25.76
N GLY A 386 -13.64 21.15 -26.42
CA GLY A 386 -13.77 21.41 -27.85
C GLY A 386 -13.67 20.08 -28.62
N ARG A 387 -14.41 19.99 -29.71
CA ARG A 387 -14.79 18.74 -30.42
C ARG A 387 -13.65 17.90 -31.02
N GLU A 388 -12.37 18.28 -30.94
CA GLU A 388 -11.30 17.62 -31.71
C GLU A 388 -10.17 16.95 -30.89
N GLU A 389 -9.95 17.23 -29.60
CA GLU A 389 -8.88 16.58 -28.78
C GLU A 389 -9.34 15.27 -28.06
N GLY A 390 -10.46 14.70 -28.51
CA GLY A 390 -11.49 14.09 -27.67
C GLY A 390 -11.38 12.61 -27.24
N MET A 391 -10.28 11.88 -27.47
CA MET A 391 -10.23 10.45 -27.08
C MET A 391 -9.26 10.14 -25.92
N GLY A 392 -8.06 10.74 -25.89
CA GLY A 392 -7.04 10.45 -24.86
C GLY A 392 -7.21 11.17 -23.51
N LEU A 393 -8.04 12.21 -23.44
CA LEU A 393 -8.37 12.92 -22.19
C LEU A 393 -9.60 12.33 -21.47
N ARG A 394 -10.35 11.43 -22.11
CA ARG A 394 -11.60 10.85 -21.57
C ARG A 394 -11.39 9.55 -20.80
N SER A 395 -10.28 8.86 -21.04
CA SER A 395 -9.88 7.61 -20.40
C SER A 395 -8.35 7.52 -20.29
N GLY A 396 -7.87 6.57 -19.48
CA GLY A 396 -6.46 6.37 -19.18
C GLY A 396 -5.93 7.27 -18.08
N TYR A 397 -4.60 7.25 -17.92
CA TYR A 397 -3.89 7.93 -16.84
C TYR A 397 -4.09 9.44 -16.82
N TYR A 398 -4.12 10.09 -18.00
CA TYR A 398 -4.26 11.55 -18.12
C TYR A 398 -5.69 12.07 -18.03
N SER A 399 -6.68 11.21 -17.75
CA SER A 399 -8.07 11.63 -17.63
C SER A 399 -8.28 12.57 -16.44
N ALA A 400 -9.28 13.44 -16.51
CA ALA A 400 -9.57 14.38 -15.43
C ALA A 400 -10.05 13.69 -14.14
N THR A 401 -10.58 12.47 -14.23
CA THR A 401 -11.02 11.64 -13.10
C THR A 401 -9.86 11.11 -12.25
N THR A 402 -8.65 11.00 -12.81
CA THR A 402 -7.47 10.56 -12.06
C THR A 402 -6.83 11.68 -11.24
N PHE A 403 -7.20 12.95 -11.47
CA PHE A 403 -6.57 14.12 -10.85
C PHE A 403 -6.41 13.98 -9.33
N VAL A 404 -7.49 13.62 -8.62
CA VAL A 404 -7.47 13.58 -7.15
C VAL A 404 -6.46 12.55 -6.61
N TYR A 405 -6.25 11.44 -7.33
CA TYR A 405 -5.28 10.41 -6.98
C TYR A 405 -3.84 10.85 -7.28
N VAL A 406 -3.63 11.63 -8.34
CA VAL A 406 -2.33 12.23 -8.65
C VAL A 406 -1.98 13.36 -7.67
N ALA A 407 -2.96 14.17 -7.27
CA ALA A 407 -2.80 15.20 -6.25
C ALA A 407 -2.48 14.56 -4.88
N HIS A 408 -3.16 13.46 -4.53
CA HIS A 408 -2.82 12.67 -3.35
C HIS A 408 -1.39 12.13 -3.42
N LEU A 409 -0.97 11.55 -4.56
CA LEU A 409 0.41 11.12 -4.77
C LEU A 409 1.42 12.27 -4.60
N ALA A 410 1.13 13.45 -5.15
CA ALA A 410 2.00 14.63 -5.01
C ALA A 410 2.14 15.07 -3.54
N ALA A 411 1.03 15.12 -2.80
CA ALA A 411 1.03 15.47 -1.39
C ALA A 411 1.81 14.46 -0.54
N MET A 412 1.60 13.16 -0.80
CA MET A 412 2.30 12.08 -0.09
C MET A 412 3.78 12.04 -0.45
N LEU A 413 4.16 12.25 -1.71
CA LEU A 413 5.56 12.34 -2.13
C LEU A 413 6.26 13.53 -1.47
N LEU A 414 5.63 14.71 -1.47
CA LEU A 414 6.19 15.90 -0.81
C LEU A 414 6.39 15.65 0.69
N PHE A 415 5.38 15.11 1.37
CA PHE A 415 5.48 14.78 2.79
C PHE A 415 6.56 13.73 3.06
N GLY A 416 6.61 12.65 2.26
CA GLY A 416 7.58 11.57 2.44
C GLY A 416 9.03 11.99 2.19
N LEU A 417 9.26 12.97 1.29
CA LEU A 417 10.58 13.54 1.07
C LEU A 417 10.97 14.52 2.17
N THR A 418 10.03 15.34 2.66
CA THR A 418 10.37 16.45 3.56
C THR A 418 10.27 16.11 5.04
N CYS A 419 9.39 15.20 5.44
CA CYS A 419 8.99 14.98 6.83
C CYS A 419 9.15 13.54 7.30
N MET A 420 9.74 12.64 6.50
CA MET A 420 9.96 11.24 6.86
C MET A 420 11.40 10.82 6.53
N HIS A 421 11.84 9.71 7.12
CA HIS A 421 13.03 9.02 6.64
C HIS A 421 12.82 8.54 5.21
N VAL A 422 13.70 8.96 4.31
CA VAL A 422 13.47 8.82 2.86
C VAL A 422 13.42 7.35 2.43
N GLN A 423 14.12 6.45 3.11
CA GLN A 423 14.13 5.02 2.80
C GLN A 423 12.74 4.37 2.98
N VAL A 424 11.89 4.92 3.85
CA VAL A 424 10.50 4.48 4.07
C VAL A 424 9.57 4.85 2.90
N LEU A 425 10.00 5.76 2.02
CA LEU A 425 9.16 6.31 0.94
C LEU A 425 8.57 5.22 0.04
N THR A 426 9.35 4.18 -0.27
CA THR A 426 8.92 3.07 -1.13
C THR A 426 7.70 2.36 -0.55
N ARG A 427 7.76 1.91 0.71
CA ARG A 427 6.63 1.22 1.36
C ARG A 427 5.44 2.16 1.61
N PHE A 428 5.73 3.43 1.89
CA PHE A 428 4.73 4.47 2.13
C PHE A 428 3.87 4.76 0.89
N LEU A 429 4.49 5.04 -0.26
CA LEU A 429 3.76 5.32 -1.50
C LEU A 429 3.12 4.07 -2.09
N ALA A 430 3.79 2.91 -1.99
CA ALA A 430 3.30 1.65 -2.52
C ALA A 430 1.96 1.19 -1.89
N SER A 431 1.72 1.49 -0.61
CA SER A 431 0.48 1.15 0.10
C SER A 431 -0.59 2.24 0.04
N SER A 432 -0.20 3.49 -0.24
CA SER A 432 -1.11 4.64 -0.17
C SER A 432 -1.63 5.12 -1.53
N CYS A 433 -0.84 4.99 -2.60
CA CYS A 433 -1.09 5.74 -3.83
C CYS A 433 -1.36 4.82 -5.04
N PRO A 434 -2.62 4.67 -5.47
CA PRO A 434 -2.93 3.84 -6.65
C PRO A 434 -2.35 4.42 -7.95
N ALA A 435 -2.18 5.75 -8.00
CA ALA A 435 -1.68 6.47 -9.17
C ALA A 435 -0.25 6.07 -9.60
N VAL A 436 0.60 5.62 -8.66
CA VAL A 436 1.95 5.12 -8.98
C VAL A 436 1.85 3.89 -9.89
N TYR A 437 0.96 2.96 -9.56
CA TYR A 437 0.77 1.74 -10.35
C TYR A 437 0.07 2.03 -11.68
N TRP A 438 -0.85 3.00 -11.72
CA TRP A 438 -1.46 3.43 -12.99
C TRP A 438 -0.44 4.05 -13.94
N PHE A 439 0.49 4.86 -13.42
CA PHE A 439 1.55 5.44 -14.23
C PHE A 439 2.57 4.37 -14.68
N ALA A 440 2.98 3.48 -13.78
CA ALA A 440 3.85 2.35 -14.13
C ALA A 440 3.21 1.45 -15.21
N ALA A 441 1.89 1.21 -15.11
CA ALA A 441 1.12 0.51 -16.12
C ALA A 441 1.08 1.26 -17.45
N HIS A 442 0.94 2.59 -17.42
CA HIS A 442 0.95 3.43 -18.61
C HIS A 442 2.28 3.35 -19.36
N LEU A 443 3.41 3.37 -18.63
CA LEU A 443 4.75 3.22 -19.20
C LEU A 443 5.01 1.83 -19.81
N THR A 444 4.37 0.79 -19.26
CA THR A 444 4.58 -0.61 -19.69
C THR A 444 3.61 -1.08 -20.77
N LEU A 445 2.45 -0.44 -20.93
CA LEU A 445 1.44 -0.82 -21.94
C LEU A 445 1.74 -0.34 -23.37
N GLY A 446 2.79 0.45 -23.59
CA GLY A 446 3.33 0.71 -24.93
C GLY A 446 2.30 1.21 -25.97
N ARG A 447 1.29 2.00 -25.57
CA ARG A 447 0.46 2.69 -26.56
C ARG A 447 1.28 3.83 -27.15
N HIS A 448 1.81 3.61 -28.35
CA HIS A 448 2.59 4.55 -29.18
C HIS A 448 2.45 6.02 -28.73
N LEU A 449 3.44 6.51 -28.00
CA LEU A 449 3.73 7.94 -27.92
C LEU A 449 4.51 8.30 -29.19
N GLU A 450 3.85 8.26 -30.33
CA GLU A 450 4.29 8.96 -31.54
C GLU A 450 3.44 10.22 -31.66
N PRO A 451 3.93 11.41 -31.24
CA PRO A 451 3.33 12.66 -31.64
C PRO A 451 3.73 12.93 -33.09
N GLY A 452 2.91 12.49 -34.05
CA GLY A 452 3.04 12.86 -35.46
C GLY A 452 3.41 11.71 -36.39
N GLY A 453 2.46 10.83 -36.67
CA GLY A 453 2.57 9.86 -37.75
C GLY A 453 1.19 9.32 -38.09
N ALA A 454 0.61 9.79 -39.18
CA ALA A 454 -0.63 9.23 -39.72
C ALA A 454 -0.44 7.72 -39.90
N SER A 455 -1.13 6.92 -39.09
CA SER A 455 -1.18 5.47 -39.25
C SER A 455 -1.84 5.18 -40.59
N ARG A 456 -1.02 4.83 -41.59
CA ARG A 456 -1.47 4.11 -42.78
C ARG A 456 -2.09 2.81 -42.28
N ARG A 457 -3.42 2.69 -42.45
CA ARG A 457 -4.10 1.40 -42.34
C ARG A 457 -3.38 0.39 -43.25
N PRO A 458 -3.14 -0.85 -42.81
CA PRO A 458 -2.71 -1.90 -43.73
C PRO A 458 -3.84 -2.14 -44.72
N ASN A 459 -3.53 -2.04 -46.02
CA ASN A 459 -4.41 -2.50 -47.07
C ASN A 459 -4.64 -4.01 -46.86
N PRO A 460 -5.88 -4.52 -46.84
CA PRO A 460 -6.06 -5.95 -46.97
C PRO A 460 -5.55 -6.35 -48.37
N SER A 461 -4.50 -7.16 -48.40
CA SER A 461 -4.03 -7.82 -49.61
C SER A 461 -5.17 -8.67 -50.16
N ARG A 462 -5.55 -8.38 -51.41
CA ARG A 462 -6.21 -9.33 -52.30
C ARG A 462 -5.27 -10.52 -52.44
N ASP A 463 -5.59 -11.61 -51.75
CA ASP A 463 -5.19 -12.99 -52.08
C ASP A 463 -5.99 -13.88 -51.13
N ASP A 464 -7.26 -14.11 -51.49
CA ASP A 464 -8.10 -15.23 -51.05
C ASP A 464 -9.41 -15.14 -51.84
N ALA A 465 -9.31 -15.48 -53.13
CA ALA A 465 -10.44 -15.62 -54.02
C ALA A 465 -10.25 -16.84 -54.90
N VAL A 466 -10.56 -18.04 -54.40
CA VAL A 466 -10.89 -19.21 -55.22
C VAL A 466 -11.97 -20.07 -54.52
N VAL A 467 -13.18 -19.99 -55.09
CA VAL A 467 -14.12 -21.06 -55.45
C VAL A 467 -14.64 -22.00 -54.33
N ASP A 468 -15.91 -21.84 -53.99
CA ASP A 468 -16.90 -22.87 -54.32
C ASP A 468 -18.33 -22.32 -54.41
N GLY A 469 -19.01 -22.69 -55.48
CA GLY A 469 -20.36 -22.27 -55.80
C GLY A 469 -21.41 -23.22 -55.23
N THR A 470 -22.61 -22.69 -54.97
CA THR A 470 -23.89 -23.17 -55.53
C THR A 470 -25.06 -22.32 -55.03
N SER A 471 -25.83 -21.78 -55.99
CA SER A 471 -27.27 -21.45 -56.02
C SER A 471 -28.01 -21.21 -54.67
N SER A 472 -28.77 -20.12 -54.47
CA SER A 472 -30.04 -19.88 -55.17
C SER A 472 -30.65 -18.49 -54.84
N THR A 473 -31.23 -17.90 -55.87
CA THR A 473 -32.48 -17.11 -55.93
C THR A 473 -32.77 -15.93 -54.97
N ALA A 474 -32.85 -14.74 -55.57
CA ALA A 474 -34.06 -13.89 -55.71
C ALA A 474 -34.04 -12.46 -55.13
N ALA A 475 -34.48 -11.55 -56.00
CA ALA A 475 -35.23 -10.29 -55.78
C ALA A 475 -34.48 -8.93 -55.70
N ALA A 476 -34.31 -8.36 -56.91
CA ALA A 476 -34.55 -6.99 -57.37
C ALA A 476 -34.87 -5.83 -56.41
N ALA A 477 -34.17 -4.69 -56.62
CA ALA A 477 -34.72 -3.34 -56.93
C ALA A 477 -33.53 -2.33 -57.07
N ASP A 478 -33.22 -1.84 -58.28
CA ASP A 478 -33.42 -0.45 -58.77
C ASP A 478 -33.24 0.65 -57.68
N THR A 479 -32.44 1.71 -57.82
CA THR A 479 -32.41 2.67 -58.95
C THR A 479 -31.21 3.65 -58.79
N THR A 480 -30.52 3.92 -59.90
CA THR A 480 -29.97 5.21 -60.39
C THR A 480 -29.28 6.24 -59.45
N ALA A 481 -28.00 6.49 -59.75
CA ALA A 481 -27.23 7.74 -59.55
C ALA A 481 -27.71 8.86 -60.54
N PRO A 482 -27.23 10.13 -60.54
CA PRO A 482 -25.84 10.57 -60.35
C PRO A 482 -25.58 11.89 -59.57
N SER A 483 -24.28 12.14 -59.34
CA SER A 483 -23.65 13.35 -58.81
C SER A 483 -23.78 14.58 -59.73
N PRO A 484 -23.41 15.78 -59.24
CA PRO A 484 -22.31 16.50 -59.91
C PRO A 484 -21.33 17.29 -58.98
N THR A 485 -20.05 17.14 -59.32
CA THR A 485 -18.97 18.13 -59.56
C THR A 485 -19.01 19.60 -59.04
N THR A 486 -17.94 19.96 -58.32
CA THR A 486 -16.99 21.13 -58.46
C THR A 486 -17.43 22.60 -58.51
N SER A 487 -16.81 23.43 -57.66
CA SER A 487 -16.22 24.79 -57.90
C SER A 487 -15.71 25.33 -56.54
N SER A 488 -14.41 25.59 -56.29
CA SER A 488 -13.49 26.68 -56.70
C SER A 488 -13.76 28.08 -56.11
N SER A 489 -12.70 28.65 -55.49
CA SER A 489 -12.43 30.07 -55.12
C SER A 489 -13.38 30.73 -54.10
N THR A 490 -12.93 31.52 -53.12
CA THR A 490 -12.09 32.73 -53.26
C THR A 490 -11.55 33.20 -51.91
N SER A 491 -10.37 33.79 -51.95
CA SER A 491 -9.66 34.58 -50.94
C SER A 491 -10.46 35.76 -50.35
N SER A 492 -10.16 36.13 -49.10
CA SER A 492 -9.82 37.53 -48.77
C SER A 492 -9.27 37.67 -47.34
N SER A 493 -8.18 38.41 -47.31
CA SER A 493 -7.42 38.95 -46.19
C SER A 493 -8.08 40.19 -45.59
N THR A 494 -7.96 40.38 -44.27
CA THR A 494 -7.83 41.72 -43.69
C THR A 494 -7.07 41.71 -42.37
N SER A 495 -6.00 42.49 -42.39
CA SER A 495 -5.13 42.94 -41.31
C SER A 495 -5.82 43.96 -40.39
N SER A 496 -5.35 44.04 -39.13
CA SER A 496 -4.62 45.21 -38.59
C SER A 496 -4.90 45.52 -37.10
N THR A 497 -3.79 45.60 -36.35
CA THR A 497 -3.44 46.55 -35.27
C THR A 497 -4.46 46.98 -34.21
N THR A 498 -4.10 46.79 -32.93
CA THR A 498 -3.79 47.95 -32.05
C THR A 498 -3.06 47.51 -30.78
N SER A 499 -1.95 48.21 -30.54
CA SER A 499 -1.15 48.30 -29.33
C SER A 499 -1.78 49.25 -28.30
N SER A 500 -1.61 48.98 -27.01
CA SER A 500 -1.30 50.04 -26.02
C SER A 500 -0.88 49.46 -24.67
N SER A 501 0.27 49.93 -24.24
CA SER A 501 0.89 49.88 -22.94
C SER A 501 0.25 50.90 -21.99
N THR A 502 0.16 50.59 -20.70
CA THR A 502 0.24 51.62 -19.65
C THR A 502 0.82 51.03 -18.37
N SER A 503 1.71 51.83 -17.77
CA SER A 503 2.54 51.60 -16.61
C SER A 503 2.25 52.68 -15.56
N SER A 504 2.23 52.32 -14.26
CA SER A 504 2.56 53.17 -13.09
C SER A 504 2.20 52.39 -11.81
N SER A 505 3.14 52.00 -10.92
CA SER A 505 3.68 52.74 -9.75
C SER A 505 2.59 53.43 -8.92
N THR A 506 2.51 53.34 -7.58
CA THR A 506 3.49 53.87 -6.60
C THR A 506 3.10 53.49 -5.14
N SER A 507 4.10 53.42 -4.24
CA SER A 507 4.14 53.81 -2.79
C SER A 507 3.19 53.15 -1.76
N SER A 508 3.61 52.45 -0.69
CA SER A 508 4.54 52.72 0.45
C SER A 508 3.95 53.55 1.60
N SER A 509 3.83 52.94 2.79
CA SER A 509 4.05 53.53 4.14
C SER A 509 3.61 52.52 5.23
N THR A 510 4.50 51.85 5.97
CA THR A 510 5.11 52.25 7.28
C THR A 510 4.18 52.87 8.32
N SER A 511 4.01 52.18 9.45
CA SER A 511 4.16 52.79 10.79
C SER A 511 4.12 51.72 11.90
N SER A 512 5.21 51.68 12.64
CA SER A 512 5.48 51.01 13.91
C SER A 512 5.17 51.94 15.10
N THR A 513 4.72 51.38 16.23
CA THR A 513 4.87 51.94 17.60
C THR A 513 4.52 50.82 18.60
N THR A 514 5.48 50.14 19.25
CA THR A 514 6.19 50.42 20.52
C THR A 514 5.37 50.41 21.81
N SER A 515 5.82 49.53 22.73
CA SER A 515 5.93 49.69 24.21
C SER A 515 4.63 49.79 25.02
N SER A 516 4.48 49.27 26.25
CA SER A 516 5.45 49.05 27.33
C SER A 516 4.91 48.10 28.41
N SER A 517 5.88 47.52 29.12
CA SER A 517 5.91 46.81 30.40
C SER A 517 5.12 47.38 31.59
N THR A 518 4.65 46.50 32.48
CA THR A 518 4.77 46.65 33.95
C THR A 518 4.62 45.31 34.69
N SER A 519 5.54 45.09 35.62
CA SER A 519 5.65 44.03 36.63
C SER A 519 4.92 44.38 37.94
N SER A 520 4.45 43.38 38.72
CA SER A 520 4.66 43.30 40.20
C SER A 520 3.85 42.19 40.91
N THR A 521 4.57 41.18 41.42
CA THR A 521 4.58 40.62 42.81
C THR A 521 3.31 40.30 43.65
N ALA A 522 3.35 39.08 44.24
CA ALA A 522 3.15 38.72 45.68
C ALA A 522 1.96 37.84 46.12
N ARG A 523 2.28 36.55 46.40
CA ARG A 523 1.97 35.61 47.53
C ARG A 523 0.54 35.40 48.18
N PRO A 524 0.29 34.19 48.77
CA PRO A 524 -1.00 33.62 49.26
C PRO A 524 -1.23 33.90 50.78
N PRO A 525 -2.09 33.22 51.62
CA PRO A 525 -2.92 31.99 51.48
C PRO A 525 -4.34 32.02 52.15
N SER A 526 -5.13 30.92 52.04
CA SER A 526 -5.93 30.30 53.14
C SER A 526 -7.07 29.38 52.65
N SER A 527 -7.02 28.10 53.05
CA SER A 527 -8.18 27.21 53.32
C SER A 527 -8.76 27.53 54.72
N PRO A 528 -9.97 27.08 55.18
CA PRO A 528 -10.39 25.65 55.25
C PRO A 528 -11.92 25.32 55.27
N SER A 529 -12.23 24.02 55.47
CA SER A 529 -13.47 23.41 56.05
C SER A 529 -14.73 23.30 55.16
N SER A 530 -15.70 22.39 55.29
CA SER A 530 -15.85 20.95 55.66
C SER A 530 -17.36 20.71 55.82
N PHE A 531 -17.96 19.65 55.25
CA PHE A 531 -18.95 18.70 55.84
C PHE A 531 -19.81 17.94 54.78
N PRO A 532 -20.28 16.69 55.06
CA PRO A 532 -20.91 15.73 54.13
C PRO A 532 -22.38 15.43 54.53
N PRO A 533 -22.96 14.19 54.40
CA PRO A 533 -23.31 13.38 53.23
C PRO A 533 -24.83 13.02 53.18
N ARG A 534 -25.33 12.42 52.08
CA ARG A 534 -26.55 11.56 52.10
C ARG A 534 -26.49 10.39 51.10
N LEU A 535 -26.70 9.18 51.63
CA LEU A 535 -27.10 7.89 51.02
C LEU A 535 -28.65 7.73 51.12
N PRO A 536 -29.33 6.60 50.76
CA PRO A 536 -29.30 5.63 49.64
C PRO A 536 -30.76 5.50 49.04
N PRO A 537 -31.39 4.37 48.55
CA PRO A 537 -30.96 2.97 48.28
C PRO A 537 -31.53 2.21 47.02
N HIS A 538 -30.96 1.00 46.80
CA HIS A 538 -31.48 -0.32 46.35
C HIS A 538 -32.51 -0.53 45.20
N LEU A 539 -32.21 -1.53 44.32
CA LEU A 539 -33.03 -2.73 43.94
C LEU A 539 -32.33 -3.48 42.76
N ALA A 540 -31.77 -4.68 42.94
CA ALA A 540 -32.38 -6.02 42.79
C ALA A 540 -32.65 -6.52 41.34
N ARG A 541 -31.83 -7.52 40.92
CA ARG A 541 -32.05 -8.74 40.09
C ARG A 541 -33.35 -8.91 39.24
N PRO A 542 -33.32 -9.63 38.09
CA PRO A 542 -33.22 -11.11 38.12
C PRO A 542 -32.50 -11.83 36.94
N ALA A 543 -32.30 -13.13 37.17
CA ALA A 543 -31.83 -14.16 36.23
C ALA A 543 -33.00 -15.03 35.75
N THR A 544 -32.90 -15.58 34.53
CA THR A 544 -33.70 -16.71 34.00
C THR A 544 -32.81 -17.48 33.00
N SER A 545 -32.29 -18.67 33.34
CA SER A 545 -32.87 -20.03 33.26
C SER A 545 -33.04 -20.58 31.84
N VAL A 546 -32.18 -21.55 31.51
CA VAL A 546 -32.20 -22.43 30.33
C VAL A 546 -32.69 -23.83 30.75
N ALA A 547 -33.58 -24.42 29.94
CA ALA A 547 -33.83 -25.87 29.80
C ALA A 547 -34.60 -26.06 28.47
N ARG A 548 -34.45 -27.07 27.58
CA ARG A 548 -34.27 -28.52 27.72
C ARG A 548 -33.91 -29.15 26.33
N ARG A 549 -33.06 -30.20 26.34
CA ARG A 549 -33.20 -31.60 25.78
C ARG A 549 -33.69 -31.81 24.33
N HIS A 550 -33.35 -32.84 23.54
CA HIS A 550 -32.52 -34.07 23.59
C HIS A 550 -32.54 -34.72 22.19
N LEU A 551 -31.75 -35.80 22.02
CA LEU A 551 -31.71 -36.87 20.97
C LEU A 551 -30.46 -36.74 20.08
N GLY A 552 -29.45 -37.62 20.08
CA GLY A 552 -29.30 -38.97 20.62
C GLY A 552 -29.32 -40.03 19.50
N ARG A 553 -28.14 -40.43 19.01
CA ARG A 553 -27.83 -41.82 18.59
C ARG A 553 -26.39 -41.97 18.06
N ASP A 554 -25.69 -42.89 18.71
CA ASP A 554 -24.49 -43.66 18.34
C ASP A 554 -24.96 -45.15 18.25
N PRO A 555 -24.17 -46.21 17.92
CA PRO A 555 -22.79 -46.38 17.37
C PRO A 555 -22.78 -47.55 16.29
N PRO A 556 -21.81 -48.52 16.11
CA PRO A 556 -20.39 -48.69 16.53
C PRO A 556 -19.37 -49.28 15.50
N ALA A 557 -18.11 -49.42 15.98
CA ALA A 557 -17.02 -50.40 15.68
C ALA A 557 -16.24 -50.28 14.34
N ASN A 558 -14.89 -50.12 14.26
CA ASN A 558 -13.70 -50.80 14.83
C ASN A 558 -13.38 -52.17 14.19
N GLU A 559 -12.33 -52.27 13.34
CA GLU A 559 -11.30 -53.35 13.37
C GLU A 559 -10.18 -53.25 12.29
N ARG A 560 -8.94 -53.44 12.77
CA ARG A 560 -7.76 -54.21 12.27
C ARG A 560 -7.12 -54.03 10.86
N ARG A 561 -5.91 -53.46 10.91
CA ARG A 561 -4.55 -53.94 10.51
C ARG A 561 -4.30 -55.25 9.73
N GLN A 562 -3.16 -55.17 8.98
CA GLN A 562 -2.29 -56.19 8.32
C GLN A 562 -2.64 -56.51 6.85
N ARG A 563 -1.73 -56.66 5.87
CA ARG A 563 -0.34 -57.17 5.85
C ARG A 563 0.31 -56.87 4.46
N VAL A 564 1.56 -57.33 4.29
CA VAL A 564 2.43 -57.42 3.07
C VAL A 564 3.54 -56.36 3.13
N GLY A 565 4.83 -56.68 3.04
CA GLY A 565 5.54 -57.94 2.81
C GLY A 565 6.99 -57.55 2.49
N SER A 566 7.92 -58.11 3.25
CA SER A 566 9.37 -57.85 3.27
C SER A 566 10.15 -58.69 2.25
N ARG A 567 11.28 -58.15 1.74
CA ARG A 567 12.62 -58.78 1.51
C ARG A 567 13.48 -57.81 0.68
N GLU A 568 14.59 -57.27 1.21
CA GLU A 568 15.98 -57.80 1.16
C GLU A 568 16.51 -57.95 -0.28
N ALA A 569 17.74 -57.58 -0.67
CA ALA A 569 18.90 -56.91 -0.07
C ALA A 569 19.92 -56.64 -1.23
N ALA A 570 20.84 -55.69 -0.99
CA ALA A 570 22.25 -55.64 -1.45
C ALA A 570 22.60 -55.81 -2.95
N ASP A 571 23.18 -54.77 -3.58
CA ASP A 571 24.64 -54.70 -3.85
C ASP A 571 25.00 -53.51 -4.77
N SER A 572 26.11 -52.86 -4.44
CA SER A 572 26.99 -52.01 -5.28
C SER A 572 28.38 -52.69 -5.26
N PRO A 573 29.47 -52.29 -5.98
CA PRO A 573 29.75 -51.03 -6.69
C PRO A 573 30.62 -51.17 -7.98
N HIS A 574 31.27 -50.06 -8.40
CA HIS A 574 32.36 -49.85 -9.39
C HIS A 574 31.92 -49.36 -10.79
N ALA A 575 32.23 -48.14 -11.27
CA ALA A 575 33.48 -47.37 -11.44
C ALA A 575 34.21 -47.66 -12.78
N ALA A 576 34.35 -46.62 -13.62
CA ALA A 576 35.50 -46.26 -14.49
C ALA A 576 35.07 -45.67 -15.87
N ALA A 577 35.63 -44.50 -16.19
CA ALA A 577 35.84 -43.96 -17.53
C ALA A 577 37.32 -44.24 -17.93
N PRO A 578 37.94 -43.65 -18.98
CA PRO A 578 37.49 -43.15 -20.30
C PRO A 578 38.34 -43.78 -21.45
N ASP A 579 38.07 -43.47 -22.73
CA ASP A 579 39.16 -43.33 -23.74
C ASP A 579 38.67 -42.70 -25.07
N GLY A 580 39.57 -41.95 -25.72
CA GLY A 580 39.36 -41.24 -26.99
C GLY A 580 40.24 -41.74 -28.14
N ARG A 581 40.05 -41.16 -29.34
CA ARG A 581 40.94 -41.08 -30.55
C ARG A 581 40.14 -40.42 -31.72
N THR A 582 40.43 -39.18 -32.17
CA THR A 582 41.30 -38.71 -33.29
C THR A 582 40.89 -39.21 -34.70
N GLU A 583 40.23 -38.40 -35.57
CA GLU A 583 40.73 -37.49 -36.66
C GLU A 583 41.01 -38.23 -38.01
N PRO A 584 41.07 -37.61 -39.24
CA PRO A 584 40.89 -36.21 -39.69
C PRO A 584 40.12 -36.00 -41.04
N GLY A 585 39.95 -34.74 -41.49
CA GLY A 585 39.64 -34.39 -42.90
C GLY A 585 39.26 -32.92 -43.18
N ASP A 586 40.26 -32.06 -43.41
CA ASP A 586 40.18 -30.64 -43.85
C ASP A 586 39.65 -30.44 -45.28
N VAL A 587 39.07 -29.26 -45.60
CA VAL A 587 39.45 -28.35 -46.73
C VAL A 587 38.80 -26.94 -46.58
N TYR A 588 39.66 -25.96 -46.27
CA TYR A 588 39.86 -24.61 -46.85
C TYR A 588 38.77 -23.49 -46.90
N ARG A 589 39.21 -22.27 -46.47
CA ARG A 589 38.54 -20.95 -46.40
C ARG A 589 38.71 -20.10 -47.69
N PRO A 590 38.14 -18.88 -47.77
CA PRO A 590 38.96 -17.69 -47.46
C PRO A 590 38.23 -16.61 -46.60
N GLY A 591 39.01 -15.82 -45.84
CA GLY A 591 38.56 -14.74 -44.94
C GLY A 591 38.50 -13.34 -45.61
N PRO A 592 38.81 -12.25 -44.89
CA PRO A 592 38.01 -11.62 -43.85
C PRO A 592 37.57 -10.19 -44.26
N ALA A 593 36.44 -9.70 -43.72
CA ALA A 593 36.06 -8.29 -43.79
C ALA A 593 35.95 -7.69 -42.39
N VAL A 594 36.62 -6.55 -42.23
CA VAL A 594 36.78 -5.75 -41.02
C VAL A 594 35.52 -4.94 -40.71
N GLY A 595 35.14 -4.85 -39.43
CA GLY A 595 34.54 -3.65 -38.83
C GLY A 595 33.04 -3.70 -38.47
N SER A 596 32.73 -3.92 -37.19
CA SER A 596 31.78 -3.07 -36.43
C SER A 596 31.82 -3.42 -34.94
N PRO A 597 31.93 -2.45 -34.01
CA PRO A 597 31.91 -2.70 -32.57
C PRO A 597 30.47 -2.68 -32.05
N ASP A 598 29.76 -3.80 -32.09
CA ASP A 598 28.52 -3.97 -31.31
C ASP A 598 28.74 -4.95 -30.14
N GLY A 599 29.55 -4.48 -29.20
CA GLY A 599 29.63 -5.01 -27.85
C GLY A 599 28.37 -4.65 -27.05
N ARG A 600 27.23 -5.26 -27.37
CA ARG A 600 26.03 -5.25 -26.52
C ARG A 600 25.44 -6.64 -26.40
N ARG A 601 26.24 -7.59 -25.93
CA ARG A 601 25.71 -8.83 -25.36
C ARG A 601 25.05 -8.51 -24.03
N SER A 602 23.71 -8.50 -24.04
CA SER A 602 22.87 -8.30 -22.88
C SER A 602 23.17 -9.36 -21.80
N TRP A 603 22.98 -8.99 -20.53
CA TRP A 603 23.07 -9.89 -19.38
C TRP A 603 22.23 -11.17 -19.53
N ALA A 604 21.18 -11.15 -20.37
CA ALA A 604 20.32 -12.29 -20.69
C ALA A 604 21.04 -13.40 -21.47
N ALA A 605 22.09 -13.10 -22.24
CA ALA A 605 22.84 -14.12 -22.98
C ALA A 605 23.79 -14.95 -22.09
N ARG A 606 23.96 -14.60 -20.81
CA ARG A 606 24.86 -15.28 -19.86
C ARG A 606 24.15 -16.17 -18.83
N LEU A 607 22.83 -16.08 -18.72
CA LEU A 607 22.01 -17.03 -17.98
C LEU A 607 21.42 -18.00 -19.00
N GLY A 608 21.71 -19.30 -18.88
CA GLY A 608 21.27 -20.31 -19.82
C GLY A 608 19.79 -20.15 -20.20
N ASP A 609 19.55 -19.89 -21.48
CA ASP A 609 18.24 -19.60 -22.10
C ASP A 609 17.15 -20.62 -21.70
N GLY A 610 17.53 -21.85 -21.38
CA GLY A 610 16.63 -22.91 -20.92
C GLY A 610 16.09 -22.73 -19.51
N ALA A 611 16.93 -22.34 -18.54
CA ALA A 611 16.53 -22.22 -17.13
C ALA A 611 15.63 -20.99 -16.90
N ALA A 612 15.96 -19.87 -17.55
CA ALA A 612 15.14 -18.67 -17.50
C ALA A 612 13.76 -18.90 -18.16
N ARG A 613 13.71 -19.59 -19.31
CA ARG A 613 12.44 -19.96 -19.96
C ARG A 613 11.62 -20.95 -19.12
N ALA A 614 12.27 -21.92 -18.48
CA ALA A 614 11.59 -22.86 -17.58
C ALA A 614 10.99 -22.14 -16.36
N ALA A 615 11.74 -21.22 -15.74
CA ALA A 615 11.26 -20.40 -14.61
C ALA A 615 10.07 -19.50 -15.02
N LEU A 616 10.13 -18.86 -16.19
CA LEU A 616 9.01 -18.08 -16.73
C LEU A 616 7.80 -18.95 -17.07
N GLY A 617 8.02 -20.19 -17.51
CA GLY A 617 6.95 -21.16 -17.80
C GLY A 617 6.17 -21.61 -16.56
N ALA A 618 6.75 -21.52 -15.37
CA ALA A 618 6.10 -21.82 -14.09
C ALA A 618 5.22 -20.68 -13.56
N LEU A 619 5.34 -19.46 -14.12
CA LEU A 619 4.54 -18.30 -13.69
C LEU A 619 3.10 -18.36 -14.24
N PRO A 620 2.10 -17.86 -13.50
CA PRO A 620 0.74 -17.72 -14.03
C PRO A 620 0.73 -16.87 -15.31
N ARG A 621 0.13 -17.41 -16.39
CA ARG A 621 0.04 -16.71 -17.67
C ARG A 621 -0.87 -15.49 -17.58
N ASN A 622 -0.31 -14.30 -17.77
CA ASN A 622 -1.01 -13.03 -17.81
C ASN A 622 -0.20 -12.02 -18.66
N GLY A 623 -0.72 -10.80 -18.84
CA GLY A 623 -0.03 -9.78 -19.65
C GLY A 623 1.37 -9.41 -19.14
N LEU A 624 1.59 -9.41 -17.81
CA LEU A 624 2.89 -9.10 -17.22
C LEU A 624 3.90 -10.22 -17.50
N THR A 625 3.54 -11.48 -17.28
CA THR A 625 4.44 -12.62 -17.53
C THR A 625 4.73 -12.82 -19.01
N GLY A 626 3.76 -12.50 -19.88
CA GLY A 626 3.97 -12.46 -21.33
C GLY A 626 4.99 -11.42 -21.78
N ASP A 627 5.04 -10.27 -21.12
CA ASP A 627 6.02 -9.22 -21.42
C ASP A 627 7.42 -9.57 -20.91
N LEU A 628 7.52 -10.21 -19.74
CA LEU A 628 8.79 -10.73 -19.25
C LEU A 628 9.38 -11.79 -20.19
N ALA A 629 8.54 -12.61 -20.82
CA ALA A 629 8.98 -13.57 -21.84
C ALA A 629 9.48 -12.90 -23.13
N ARG A 630 9.06 -11.66 -23.41
CA ARG A 630 9.46 -10.85 -24.57
C ARG A 630 10.29 -9.64 -24.15
N TRP A 631 11.17 -9.81 -23.15
CA TRP A 631 11.94 -8.70 -22.56
C TRP A 631 12.69 -7.84 -23.59
N GLY A 632 13.20 -8.45 -24.67
CA GLY A 632 13.92 -7.76 -25.74
C GLY A 632 13.07 -6.76 -26.52
N ASP A 633 11.76 -7.00 -26.62
CA ASP A 633 10.81 -6.18 -27.40
C ASP A 633 10.25 -5.00 -26.57
N LEU A 634 10.58 -4.95 -25.27
CA LEU A 634 10.07 -3.93 -24.36
C LEU A 634 10.82 -2.60 -24.52
N SER A 635 10.05 -1.51 -24.45
CA SER A 635 10.59 -0.15 -24.37
C SER A 635 11.57 -0.01 -23.21
N ALA A 636 12.51 0.94 -23.30
CA ALA A 636 13.47 1.20 -22.22
C ALA A 636 12.75 1.54 -20.90
N ALA A 637 11.68 2.33 -20.95
CA ALA A 637 10.86 2.66 -19.78
C ALA A 637 10.20 1.41 -19.17
N ALA A 638 9.64 0.51 -20.00
CA ALA A 638 9.03 -0.72 -19.51
C ALA A 638 10.06 -1.64 -18.84
N ARG A 639 11.26 -1.78 -19.43
CA ARG A 639 12.37 -2.55 -18.84
C ARG A 639 12.83 -1.96 -17.50
N LEU A 640 12.92 -0.63 -17.38
CA LEU A 640 13.26 0.02 -16.11
C LEU A 640 12.21 -0.23 -15.03
N VAL A 641 10.91 -0.11 -15.37
CA VAL A 641 9.81 -0.35 -14.43
C VAL A 641 9.80 -1.81 -13.96
N TYR A 642 9.84 -2.78 -14.88
CA TYR A 642 9.84 -4.19 -14.50
C TYR A 642 11.10 -4.59 -13.75
N GLY A 643 12.27 -4.11 -14.20
CA GLY A 643 13.54 -4.35 -13.52
C GLY A 643 13.52 -3.84 -12.09
N TYR A 644 13.03 -2.61 -11.88
CA TYR A 644 12.85 -2.03 -10.54
C TYR A 644 11.89 -2.87 -9.68
N PHE A 645 10.69 -3.17 -10.18
CA PHE A 645 9.66 -3.89 -9.42
C PHE A 645 10.14 -5.28 -8.98
N LEU A 646 10.71 -6.06 -9.91
CA LEU A 646 11.17 -7.42 -9.62
C LEU A 646 12.43 -7.43 -8.73
N SER A 647 13.40 -6.55 -9.00
CA SER A 647 14.63 -6.50 -8.20
C SER A 647 14.36 -6.06 -6.76
N TYR A 648 13.53 -5.05 -6.53
CA TYR A 648 13.19 -4.61 -5.18
C TYR A 648 12.29 -5.60 -4.44
N ALA A 649 11.38 -6.29 -5.14
CA ALA A 649 10.59 -7.34 -4.52
C ALA A 649 11.48 -8.48 -4.00
N LEU A 650 12.51 -8.88 -4.74
CA LEU A 650 13.50 -9.88 -4.31
C LEU A 650 14.44 -9.34 -3.22
N LEU A 651 15.08 -8.20 -3.49
CA LEU A 651 16.05 -7.59 -2.59
C LEU A 651 15.43 -7.26 -1.23
N GLY A 652 14.17 -6.85 -1.22
CA GLY A 652 13.47 -6.55 0.01
C GLY A 652 13.20 -7.75 0.88
N VAL A 653 12.89 -8.90 0.29
CA VAL A 653 12.77 -10.15 1.06
C VAL A 653 14.14 -10.51 1.64
N ALA A 654 15.18 -10.51 0.81
CA ALA A 654 16.53 -10.87 1.24
C ALA A 654 17.08 -9.95 2.35
N LEU A 655 16.90 -8.64 2.27
CA LEU A 655 17.45 -7.74 3.27
C LEU A 655 16.59 -7.70 4.54
N HIS A 656 15.26 -7.57 4.40
CA HIS A 656 14.35 -7.48 5.55
C HIS A 656 14.36 -8.77 6.38
N CYS A 657 14.22 -9.92 5.71
CA CYS A 657 14.13 -11.21 6.39
C CYS A 657 15.46 -11.62 7.00
N ASN A 658 16.60 -10.98 6.66
CA ASN A 658 17.93 -11.24 7.21
C ASN A 658 18.50 -10.07 8.06
N GLN A 659 17.63 -9.19 8.57
CA GLN A 659 18.00 -8.06 9.45
C GLN A 659 18.98 -7.04 8.84
N PHE A 660 19.12 -6.98 7.51
CA PHE A 660 19.83 -5.89 6.86
C PHE A 660 18.94 -4.66 6.70
N PRO A 661 19.47 -3.44 6.90
CA PRO A 661 18.70 -2.22 6.72
C PRO A 661 18.01 -2.19 5.35
N TRP A 662 16.69 -2.26 5.39
CA TRP A 662 15.81 -2.25 4.22
C TRP A 662 14.62 -1.36 4.54
N THR A 663 14.66 -0.14 4.01
CA THR A 663 13.71 0.95 4.27
C THR A 663 13.63 1.45 5.71
#